data_AF-A0A6I9QVV1-F1
#
_entry.id   AF-A0A6I9QVV1-F1
#
_cell.length_a   1.000
_cell.length_b   1.000
_cell.length_c   1.000
_cell.angle_alpha   90.00
_cell.angle_beta   90.00
_cell.angle_gamma   90.00
#
_symmetry.space_group_name_H-M   'P 1'
#
loop_
_entity.id
_entity.type
_entity.pdbx_description
1 polymer ?
#
loop_
_entity_poly.entity_id
_entity_poly.type
_entity_poly.pdbx_seq_one_letter_code
_entity_poly.pdbx_strand_id
1 'polypeptide(L)'
;MEVNQSGSERDKGSLPSPITVVCSFWREFDLEKERSGLDEQGLRIAENQEISQKNRRKLAESTRDFKKASADEKLNLFNSLLKSYQEEVDNLTKRAKFGENSFLNIYQKLYEAPDPYPALASIAEQDQKLSELESENRKMKLELEEYRTEATHLKNQQATIRRLEERNRQLEQQMEEKVREIVEMKQRSLAEENQKTLEVLKERELLLQDQLRQAKESVSNMQKLHEFAQRQLLELRTQSEEERAAKEAEVNVLMDEVERAQTRLLSLEREKGLLRSQLESTNEEDENRSDYLESSNILESSLNAKEKIISELNMELHNMETALSSEREQHVKEIKKLNALLNEKETALMEVRKELQERPTAKLVDDLRKKVKILQAVGYNSIEAEDWELATNGEEMSKLESLLLDKNRKMEHELTQLKVKISEKTSLLEAAEAKIAELTAKVDEQQKLITKLEDDILKGYSSTDRKGLLLNDWDFQEIGAREVSEGTDQRHNSDQDQSSMLKVICNQRDRFRTRLRETEEEMRQLKEKMGMLAVELENTKADNVKLYGKIRYVQDYSLEKLVSRGPKKCAEDIESGFSSDVESKYKKIYEDDINPFAAFSKKERDQRYKELGLRDKITLSSGRFLLGNKYARTFVFFYSIGLHLLVFTCLYRMSSLSYLSTTHGHDEVILDAGNHTLSNAFSN
;
A
#
# COMPACT_ATOMS: atom_id res chain seq x y z
N MET A 1 -19.14 40.61 0.03
CA MET A 1 -18.97 40.74 -1.44
C MET A 1 -18.74 42.21 -1.73
N GLU A 2 -17.49 42.62 -1.69
CA GLU A 2 -17.03 43.83 -2.38
C GLU A 2 -15.97 43.34 -3.37
N VAL A 3 -16.21 43.61 -4.65
CA VAL A 3 -15.43 43.08 -5.76
C VAL A 3 -14.19 43.95 -5.93
N ASN A 4 -13.02 43.40 -5.60
CA ASN A 4 -11.73 43.99 -5.92
C ASN A 4 -11.54 44.02 -7.45
N GLN A 5 -11.70 45.20 -8.04
CA GLN A 5 -11.20 45.54 -9.36
C GLN A 5 -9.70 45.84 -9.25
N SER A 6 -8.84 44.84 -9.42
CA SER A 6 -7.38 45.03 -9.43
C SER A 6 -6.73 44.33 -10.62
N GLY A 7 -7.33 44.48 -11.81
CA GLY A 7 -6.90 43.80 -13.03
C GLY A 7 -6.96 44.69 -14.26
N SER A 8 -6.32 45.87 -14.24
CA SER A 8 -6.09 46.65 -15.47
C SER A 8 -4.98 47.72 -15.36
N GLU A 9 -3.89 47.44 -14.65
CA GLU A 9 -2.70 48.33 -14.64
C GLU A 9 -1.38 47.56 -14.77
N ARG A 10 -1.37 46.51 -15.60
CA ARG A 10 -0.11 45.95 -16.12
C ARG A 10 -0.05 46.36 -17.59
N ASP A 11 1.03 47.01 -17.99
CA ASP A 11 1.33 47.55 -19.34
C ASP A 11 0.78 48.95 -19.70
N LYS A 12 0.94 49.92 -18.80
CA LYS A 12 1.35 51.25 -19.26
C LYS A 12 2.86 51.33 -19.12
N GLY A 13 3.58 51.19 -20.22
CA GLY A 13 5.01 51.49 -20.26
C GLY A 13 5.24 52.82 -19.58
N SER A 14 6.06 52.81 -18.52
CA SER A 14 6.31 53.96 -17.67
C SER A 14 6.72 55.15 -18.54
N LEU A 15 5.78 56.07 -18.76
CA LEU A 15 6.10 57.35 -19.38
C LEU A 15 7.16 57.99 -18.46
N PRO A 16 8.29 58.44 -19.01
CA PRO A 16 9.33 59.05 -18.19
C PRO A 16 8.71 60.17 -17.36
N SER A 17 9.01 60.18 -16.05
CA SER A 17 8.48 61.19 -15.12
C SER A 17 8.69 62.57 -15.76
N PRO A 18 7.69 63.48 -15.70
CA PRO A 18 7.83 64.82 -16.25
C PRO A 18 9.12 65.51 -15.81
N ILE A 19 9.58 65.22 -14.58
CA ILE A 19 10.85 65.69 -14.02
C ILE A 19 12.05 65.11 -14.79
N THR A 20 12.04 63.81 -15.10
CA THR A 20 13.09 63.16 -15.90
C THR A 20 13.17 63.75 -17.31
N VAL A 21 12.03 64.02 -17.95
CA VAL A 21 11.97 64.61 -19.30
C VAL A 21 12.52 66.04 -19.31
N VAL A 22 12.13 66.86 -18.33
CA VAL A 22 12.62 68.24 -18.20
C VAL A 22 14.10 68.26 -17.81
N CYS A 23 14.53 67.35 -16.93
CA CYS A 23 15.94 67.19 -16.56
C CYS A 23 16.81 66.77 -17.75
N SER A 24 16.34 65.84 -18.59
CA SER A 24 17.07 65.46 -19.81
C SER A 24 17.16 66.60 -20.81
N PHE A 25 16.09 67.39 -20.95
CA PHE A 25 16.10 68.56 -21.83
C PHE A 25 17.14 69.58 -21.40
N TRP A 26 17.19 69.98 -20.12
CA TRP A 26 18.17 70.96 -19.64
C TRP A 26 19.60 70.45 -19.65
N ARG A 27 19.80 69.13 -19.50
CA ARG A 27 21.10 68.49 -19.70
C ARG A 27 21.60 68.61 -21.14
N GLU A 28 20.70 68.37 -22.10
CA GLU A 28 21.01 68.40 -23.54
C GLU A 28 21.11 69.82 -24.08
N PHE A 29 20.29 70.73 -23.53
CA PHE A 29 20.32 72.14 -23.84
C PHE A 29 21.65 72.78 -23.42
N ASP A 30 22.27 72.29 -22.34
CA ASP A 30 23.60 72.71 -21.87
C ASP A 30 23.74 74.24 -21.88
N LEU A 31 23.06 74.86 -20.91
CA LEU A 31 22.93 76.31 -20.81
C LEU A 31 24.29 77.03 -20.86
N GLU A 32 25.34 76.41 -20.33
CA GLU A 32 26.69 76.97 -20.32
C GLU A 32 27.31 76.99 -21.73
N LYS A 33 27.08 75.95 -22.52
CA LYS A 33 27.49 75.91 -23.92
C LYS A 33 26.70 76.92 -24.77
N GLU A 34 25.39 77.02 -24.59
CA GLU A 34 24.56 77.98 -25.33
C GLU A 34 24.88 79.44 -24.96
N ARG A 35 25.28 79.72 -23.71
CA ARG A 35 25.84 81.03 -23.30
C ARG A 35 27.06 81.40 -24.12
N SER A 36 28.00 80.46 -24.26
CA SER A 36 29.21 80.69 -25.05
C SER A 36 28.90 80.93 -26.54
N GLY A 37 27.84 80.30 -27.07
CA GLY A 37 27.36 80.53 -28.43
C GLY A 37 26.67 81.90 -28.61
N LEU A 38 25.94 82.36 -27.60
CA LEU A 38 25.36 83.70 -27.57
C LEU A 38 26.45 84.78 -27.43
N ASP A 39 27.51 84.51 -26.68
CA ASP A 39 28.69 85.39 -26.63
C ASP A 39 29.29 85.61 -28.03
N GLU A 40 29.49 84.54 -28.79
CA GLU A 40 30.02 84.61 -30.16
C GLU A 40 29.07 85.38 -31.10
N GLN A 41 27.75 85.19 -30.96
CA GLN A 41 26.76 85.91 -31.76
C GLN A 41 26.69 87.40 -31.41
N GLY A 42 26.82 87.73 -30.12
CA GLY A 42 27.00 89.09 -29.66
C GLY A 42 28.22 89.76 -30.31
N LEU A 43 29.34 89.03 -30.41
CA LEU A 43 30.55 89.49 -31.11
C LEU A 43 30.31 89.70 -32.62
N ARG A 44 29.57 88.82 -33.31
CA ARG A 44 29.27 88.98 -34.74
C ARG A 44 28.24 90.09 -35.06
N ILE A 45 27.33 90.39 -34.15
CA ILE A 45 26.46 91.56 -34.27
C ILE A 45 27.30 92.85 -34.26
N ALA A 46 28.36 92.88 -33.44
CA ALA A 46 29.32 93.97 -33.45
C ALA A 46 30.11 94.06 -34.78
N GLU A 47 30.48 92.93 -35.39
CA GLU A 47 31.10 92.94 -36.74
C GLU A 47 30.16 93.41 -37.85
N ASN A 48 28.87 93.05 -37.80
CA ASN A 48 27.88 93.51 -38.78
C ASN A 48 27.61 95.03 -38.66
N GLN A 49 27.71 95.57 -37.45
CA GLN A 49 27.76 97.01 -37.22
C GLN A 49 28.93 97.65 -37.98
N GLU A 50 30.11 97.02 -37.98
CA GLU A 50 31.30 97.43 -38.73
C GLU A 50 31.09 97.39 -40.26
N ILE A 51 30.39 96.37 -40.78
CA ILE A 51 30.05 96.26 -42.21
C ILE A 51 29.05 97.35 -42.64
N SER A 52 28.13 97.71 -41.76
CA SER A 52 27.25 98.86 -41.95
C SER A 52 28.04 100.16 -42.16
N GLN A 53 29.20 100.30 -41.49
CA GLN A 53 30.14 101.40 -41.74
C GLN A 53 30.84 101.30 -43.10
N LYS A 54 30.96 100.12 -43.71
CA LYS A 54 31.45 99.96 -45.08
C LYS A 54 30.42 100.42 -46.11
N ASN A 55 29.12 100.18 -45.90
CA ASN A 55 28.07 100.70 -46.77
C ASN A 55 27.98 102.24 -46.76
N ARG A 56 28.30 102.86 -45.62
CA ARG A 56 28.59 104.31 -45.53
C ARG A 56 29.71 104.75 -46.50
N ARG A 57 30.71 103.91 -46.77
CA ARG A 57 31.78 104.22 -47.75
C ARG A 57 31.25 104.22 -49.19
N LYS A 58 30.30 103.35 -49.54
CA LYS A 58 29.65 103.36 -50.87
C LYS A 58 28.81 104.61 -51.09
N LEU A 59 28.10 105.04 -50.05
CA LEU A 59 27.45 106.33 -50.00
C LEU A 59 28.42 107.45 -50.44
N ALA A 60 29.66 107.41 -49.96
CA ALA A 60 30.71 108.38 -50.29
C ALA A 60 31.14 108.33 -51.77
N GLU A 61 31.03 107.18 -52.42
CA GLU A 61 31.26 107.04 -53.87
C GLU A 61 30.12 107.65 -54.68
N SER A 62 28.87 107.42 -54.29
CA SER A 62 27.70 108.09 -54.88
C SER A 62 27.80 109.63 -54.75
N THR A 63 28.41 110.12 -53.67
CA THR A 63 28.76 111.55 -53.50
C THR A 63 29.87 112.03 -54.41
N ARG A 64 30.82 111.17 -54.76
CA ARG A 64 31.89 111.48 -55.70
C ARG A 64 31.37 111.56 -57.13
N ASP A 65 30.43 110.69 -57.50
CA ASP A 65 29.85 110.70 -58.84
C ASP A 65 28.89 111.89 -59.01
N PHE A 66 28.17 112.25 -57.95
CA PHE A 66 27.46 113.52 -57.83
C PHE A 66 28.37 114.75 -58.08
N LYS A 67 29.61 114.76 -57.59
CA LYS A 67 30.59 115.84 -57.84
C LYS A 67 31.00 115.96 -59.31
N LYS A 68 30.95 114.88 -60.10
CA LYS A 68 31.37 114.86 -61.51
C LYS A 68 30.27 115.28 -62.49
N ALA A 69 29.02 115.32 -62.06
CA ALA A 69 27.88 115.68 -62.90
C ALA A 69 27.90 117.16 -63.36
N SER A 70 27.19 117.46 -64.46
CA SER A 70 27.06 118.83 -64.99
C SER A 70 26.14 119.70 -64.09
N ALA A 71 26.13 121.03 -64.31
CA ALA A 71 25.46 121.97 -63.39
C ALA A 71 23.93 121.79 -63.29
N ASP A 72 23.25 121.45 -64.40
CA ASP A 72 21.81 121.15 -64.41
C ASP A 72 21.51 119.79 -63.75
N GLU A 73 22.38 118.80 -63.92
CA GLU A 73 22.19 117.45 -63.38
C GLU A 73 22.45 117.38 -61.86
N LYS A 74 23.38 118.20 -61.35
CA LYS A 74 23.66 118.32 -59.91
C LYS A 74 22.46 118.83 -59.13
N LEU A 75 21.71 119.79 -59.67
CA LEU A 75 20.51 120.32 -59.01
C LEU A 75 19.42 119.24 -58.87
N ASN A 76 19.27 118.38 -59.87
CA ASN A 76 18.31 117.29 -59.84
C ASN A 76 18.74 116.12 -58.91
N LEU A 77 20.04 115.85 -58.76
CA LEU A 77 20.55 114.73 -57.95
C LEU A 77 20.76 115.07 -56.47
N PHE A 78 20.88 116.35 -56.12
CA PHE A 78 21.30 116.79 -54.78
C PHE A 78 20.28 116.42 -53.68
N ASN A 79 19.00 116.71 -53.93
CA ASN A 79 17.95 116.44 -52.96
C ASN A 79 17.74 114.93 -52.72
N SER A 80 17.87 114.14 -53.80
CA SER A 80 17.80 112.68 -53.72
C SER A 80 18.98 112.12 -52.91
N LEU A 81 20.20 112.60 -53.18
CA LEU A 81 21.40 112.17 -52.46
C LEU A 81 21.35 112.55 -50.98
N LEU A 82 21.02 113.80 -50.66
CA LEU A 82 20.97 114.30 -49.28
C LEU A 82 19.95 113.53 -48.43
N LYS A 83 18.77 113.26 -48.98
CA LYS A 83 17.71 112.52 -48.28
C LYS A 83 18.07 111.04 -48.10
N SER A 84 18.69 110.43 -49.11
CA SER A 84 19.22 109.07 -49.03
C SER A 84 20.33 108.94 -47.98
N TYR A 85 21.16 109.98 -47.81
CA TYR A 85 22.17 110.04 -46.75
C TYR A 85 21.57 110.11 -45.35
N GLN A 86 20.52 110.90 -45.18
CA GLN A 86 19.92 111.16 -43.88
C GLN A 86 19.04 109.99 -43.40
N GLU A 87 18.21 109.44 -44.29
CA GLU A 87 17.33 108.31 -43.98
C GLU A 87 18.12 107.03 -43.71
N GLU A 88 19.21 106.77 -44.45
CA GLU A 88 20.06 105.59 -44.20
C GLU A 88 20.75 105.70 -42.85
N VAL A 89 21.27 106.88 -42.48
CA VAL A 89 21.93 107.11 -41.19
C VAL A 89 20.96 106.92 -40.01
N ASP A 90 19.74 107.42 -40.12
CA ASP A 90 18.75 107.33 -39.04
C ASP A 90 18.19 105.90 -38.90
N ASN A 91 17.94 105.22 -40.02
CA ASN A 91 17.43 103.85 -40.02
C ASN A 91 18.48 102.83 -39.55
N LEU A 92 19.76 103.03 -39.91
CA LEU A 92 20.87 102.23 -39.37
C LEU A 92 20.96 102.37 -37.84
N THR A 93 20.87 103.60 -37.35
CA THR A 93 21.07 103.93 -35.94
C THR A 93 19.96 103.39 -35.07
N LYS A 94 18.71 103.41 -35.55
CA LYS A 94 17.56 102.86 -34.81
C LYS A 94 17.55 101.34 -34.83
N ARG A 95 17.83 100.71 -35.97
CA ARG A 95 17.83 99.25 -36.09
C ARG A 95 18.96 98.59 -35.30
N ALA A 96 20.15 99.19 -35.34
CA ALA A 96 21.30 98.74 -34.55
C ALA A 96 20.99 98.83 -33.05
N LYS A 97 20.55 100.00 -32.56
CA LYS A 97 20.22 100.18 -31.14
C LYS A 97 19.08 99.28 -30.65
N PHE A 98 18.08 99.01 -31.48
CA PHE A 98 16.96 98.15 -31.11
C PHE A 98 17.37 96.67 -31.07
N GLY A 99 18.15 96.20 -32.05
CA GLY A 99 18.69 94.84 -32.08
C GLY A 99 19.70 94.58 -30.96
N GLU A 100 20.63 95.51 -30.74
CA GLU A 100 21.65 95.44 -29.69
C GLU A 100 21.02 95.48 -28.29
N ASN A 101 20.11 96.40 -28.01
CA ASN A 101 19.46 96.47 -26.69
C ASN A 101 18.55 95.27 -26.42
N SER A 102 17.86 94.74 -27.44
CA SER A 102 16.99 93.58 -27.27
C SER A 102 17.79 92.29 -27.05
N PHE A 103 18.89 92.13 -27.79
CA PHE A 103 19.82 91.02 -27.61
C PHE A 103 20.52 91.08 -26.26
N LEU A 104 21.09 92.23 -25.88
CA LEU A 104 21.79 92.40 -24.60
C LEU A 104 20.87 92.18 -23.39
N ASN A 105 19.59 92.57 -23.48
CA ASN A 105 18.62 92.34 -22.41
C ASN A 105 18.30 90.84 -22.23
N ILE A 106 18.18 90.07 -23.31
CA ILE A 106 17.94 88.62 -23.24
C ILE A 106 19.22 87.89 -22.81
N TYR A 107 20.35 88.26 -23.40
CA TYR A 107 21.65 87.71 -23.07
C TYR A 107 22.01 87.94 -21.59
N GLN A 108 21.86 89.16 -21.06
CA GLN A 108 22.14 89.45 -19.65
C GLN A 108 21.26 88.61 -18.71
N LYS A 109 19.96 88.51 -19.00
CA LYS A 109 19.02 87.71 -18.19
C LYS A 109 19.34 86.22 -18.24
N LEU A 110 19.81 85.71 -19.38
CA LEU A 110 20.15 84.30 -19.53
C LEU A 110 21.56 83.99 -18.96
N TYR A 111 22.48 84.95 -18.98
CA TYR A 111 23.81 84.85 -18.38
C TYR A 111 23.77 84.93 -16.85
N GLU A 112 22.86 85.73 -16.28
CA GLU A 112 22.68 85.82 -14.83
C GLU A 112 21.85 84.66 -14.24
N ALA A 113 21.09 83.92 -15.06
CA ALA A 113 20.22 82.84 -14.59
C ALA A 113 21.04 81.63 -14.07
N PRO A 114 20.81 81.10 -12.86
CA PRO A 114 21.49 79.87 -12.45
C PRO A 114 21.05 78.68 -13.33
N ASP A 115 21.98 77.76 -13.65
CA ASP A 115 21.65 76.54 -14.37
C ASP A 115 20.65 75.68 -13.57
N PRO A 116 19.45 75.37 -14.10
CA PRO A 116 18.46 74.57 -13.40
C PRO A 116 18.80 73.06 -13.39
N TYR A 117 19.71 72.59 -14.26
CA TYR A 117 19.99 71.16 -14.40
C TYR A 117 20.47 70.49 -13.10
N PRO A 118 21.41 71.04 -12.31
CA PRO A 118 21.85 70.40 -11.06
C PRO A 118 20.73 70.22 -10.03
N ALA A 119 19.82 71.19 -9.92
CA ALA A 119 18.67 71.11 -9.02
C ALA A 119 17.65 70.07 -9.52
N LEU A 120 17.36 70.06 -10.81
CA LEU A 120 16.48 69.08 -11.43
C LEU A 120 17.03 67.65 -11.35
N ALA A 121 18.35 67.47 -11.52
CA ALA A 121 19.02 66.19 -11.38
C ALA A 121 18.90 65.65 -9.95
N SER A 122 19.11 66.51 -8.95
CA SER A 122 18.93 66.13 -7.55
C SER A 122 17.49 65.73 -7.23
N ILE A 123 16.50 66.49 -7.75
CA ILE A 123 15.07 66.16 -7.57
C ILE A 123 14.73 64.86 -8.29
N ALA A 124 15.25 64.62 -9.51
CA ALA A 124 15.03 63.39 -10.25
C ALA A 124 15.57 62.16 -9.49
N GLU A 125 16.75 62.27 -8.88
CA GLU A 125 17.31 61.20 -8.03
C GLU A 125 16.46 60.96 -6.77
N GLN A 126 15.94 62.02 -6.16
CA GLN A 126 15.06 61.90 -4.99
C GLN A 126 13.71 61.28 -5.35
N ASP A 127 13.13 61.66 -6.49
CA ASP A 127 11.88 61.10 -7.04
C ASP A 127 12.04 59.60 -7.33
N GLN A 128 13.17 59.21 -7.91
CA GLN A 128 13.51 57.80 -8.11
C GLN A 128 13.60 57.04 -6.78
N LYS A 129 14.34 57.56 -5.80
CA LYS A 129 14.45 56.94 -4.47
C LYS A 129 13.10 56.83 -3.76
N LEU A 130 12.24 57.86 -3.89
CA LEU A 130 10.88 57.83 -3.36
C LEU A 130 10.04 56.74 -4.03
N SER A 131 10.09 56.63 -5.36
CA SER A 131 9.39 55.58 -6.10
C SER A 131 9.89 54.17 -5.70
N GLU A 132 11.18 54.00 -5.48
CA GLU A 132 11.77 52.73 -5.00
C GLU A 132 11.24 52.40 -3.60
N LEU A 133 11.32 53.34 -2.66
CA LEU A 133 10.82 53.18 -1.29
C LEU A 133 9.30 52.93 -1.24
N GLU A 134 8.52 53.60 -2.08
CA GLU A 134 7.08 53.36 -2.18
C GLU A 134 6.79 51.94 -2.69
N SER A 135 7.55 51.48 -3.68
CA SER A 135 7.40 50.12 -4.22
C SER A 135 7.74 49.07 -3.15
N GLU A 136 8.79 49.31 -2.35
CA GLU A 136 9.18 48.44 -1.24
C GLU A 136 8.14 48.45 -0.13
N ASN A 137 7.59 49.63 0.21
CA ASN A 137 6.52 49.76 1.19
C ASN A 137 5.25 49.03 0.75
N ARG A 138 4.90 49.08 -0.55
CA ARG A 138 3.79 48.31 -1.12
C ARG A 138 4.05 46.80 -1.02
N LYS A 139 5.27 46.34 -1.34
CA LYS A 139 5.66 44.92 -1.19
C LYS A 139 5.56 44.46 0.26
N MET A 140 6.15 45.20 1.20
CA MET A 140 6.08 44.87 2.63
C MET A 140 4.63 44.83 3.14
N LYS A 141 3.75 45.70 2.66
CA LYS A 141 2.32 45.66 3.02
C LYS A 141 1.62 44.40 2.51
N LEU A 142 1.93 43.98 1.28
CA LEU A 142 1.40 42.72 0.72
C LEU A 142 1.90 41.51 1.52
N GLU A 143 3.20 41.44 1.80
CA GLU A 143 3.78 40.38 2.63
C GLU A 143 3.14 40.33 4.03
N LEU A 144 2.91 41.48 4.66
CA LEU A 144 2.22 41.54 5.96
C LEU A 144 0.76 41.10 5.87
N GLU A 145 0.07 41.35 4.77
CA GLU A 145 -1.30 40.88 4.55
C GLU A 145 -1.34 39.37 4.32
N GLU A 146 -0.42 38.85 3.51
CA GLU A 146 -0.22 37.40 3.32
C GLU A 146 0.05 36.71 4.66
N TYR A 147 1.01 37.18 5.46
CA TYR A 147 1.28 36.63 6.79
C TYR A 147 0.06 36.71 7.74
N ARG A 148 -0.75 37.77 7.65
CA ARG A 148 -2.00 37.84 8.42
C ARG A 148 -2.99 36.78 7.99
N THR A 149 -3.16 36.56 6.68
CA THR A 149 -4.05 35.50 6.18
C THR A 149 -3.57 34.11 6.59
N GLU A 150 -2.26 33.84 6.47
CA GLU A 150 -1.65 32.58 6.93
C GLU A 150 -1.85 32.37 8.44
N ALA A 151 -1.65 33.40 9.26
CA ALA A 151 -1.88 33.32 10.70
C ALA A 151 -3.35 32.99 11.04
N THR A 152 -4.32 33.54 10.30
CA THR A 152 -5.73 33.17 10.49
C THR A 152 -6.01 31.74 10.05
N HIS A 153 -5.41 31.28 8.96
CA HIS A 153 -5.52 29.90 8.49
C HIS A 153 -4.92 28.91 9.49
N LEU A 154 -3.72 29.18 10.02
CA LEU A 154 -3.08 28.39 11.07
C LEU A 154 -3.94 28.33 12.34
N LYS A 155 -4.56 29.44 12.74
CA LYS A 155 -5.48 29.47 13.88
C LYS A 155 -6.71 28.57 13.66
N ASN A 156 -7.25 28.56 12.44
CA ASN A 156 -8.36 27.69 12.07
C ASN A 156 -7.94 26.21 12.05
N GLN A 157 -6.75 25.90 11.53
CA GLN A 157 -6.19 24.55 11.58
C GLN A 157 -5.99 24.07 13.02
N GLN A 158 -5.47 24.92 13.92
CA GLN A 158 -5.32 24.60 15.33
C GLN A 158 -6.67 24.27 16.01
N ALA A 159 -7.74 24.97 15.63
CA ALA A 159 -9.08 24.68 16.12
C ALA A 159 -9.59 23.31 15.64
N THR A 160 -9.31 22.94 14.38
CA THR A 160 -9.63 21.62 13.83
C THR A 160 -8.84 20.52 14.51
N ILE A 161 -7.53 20.70 14.72
CA ILE A 161 -6.67 19.74 15.42
C ILE A 161 -7.21 19.48 16.82
N ARG A 162 -7.55 20.51 17.59
CA ARG A 162 -8.14 20.35 18.94
C ARG A 162 -9.45 19.56 18.93
N ARG A 163 -10.32 19.76 17.92
CA ARG A 163 -11.56 18.97 17.78
C ARG A 163 -11.28 17.52 17.46
N LEU A 164 -10.29 17.24 16.63
CA LEU A 164 -9.88 15.88 16.28
C LEU A 164 -9.23 15.17 17.48
N GLU A 165 -8.35 15.86 18.22
CA GLU A 165 -7.75 15.35 19.46
C GLU A 165 -8.83 14.99 20.50
N GLU A 166 -9.81 15.88 20.71
CA GLU A 166 -10.92 15.62 21.65
C GLU A 166 -11.78 14.43 21.19
N ARG A 167 -12.06 14.33 19.89
CA ARG A 167 -12.79 13.17 19.34
C ARG A 167 -12.00 11.87 19.50
N ASN A 168 -10.69 11.91 19.30
CA ASN A 168 -9.84 10.72 19.45
C ASN A 168 -9.79 10.28 20.91
N ARG A 169 -9.62 11.23 21.84
CA ARG A 169 -9.68 10.98 23.29
C ARG A 169 -11.04 10.37 23.70
N GLN A 170 -12.15 10.86 23.15
CA GLN A 170 -13.48 10.29 23.42
C GLN A 170 -13.61 8.85 22.90
N LEU A 171 -13.08 8.55 21.71
CA LEU A 171 -13.08 7.19 21.17
C LEU A 171 -12.20 6.25 21.99
N GLU A 172 -11.03 6.71 22.43
CA GLU A 172 -10.14 5.97 23.33
C GLU A 172 -10.85 5.65 24.66
N GLN A 173 -11.49 6.64 25.29
CA GLN A 173 -12.26 6.43 26.52
C GLN A 173 -13.42 5.44 26.33
N GLN A 174 -14.17 5.54 25.22
CA GLN A 174 -15.24 4.58 24.91
C GLN A 174 -14.70 3.17 24.69
N MET A 175 -13.53 3.03 24.08
CA MET A 175 -12.90 1.73 23.87
C MET A 175 -12.39 1.15 25.19
N GLU A 176 -11.75 1.96 26.04
CA GLU A 176 -11.34 1.55 27.38
C GLU A 176 -12.52 1.11 28.25
N GLU A 177 -13.65 1.82 28.18
CA GLU A 177 -14.86 1.47 28.90
C GLU A 177 -15.44 0.14 28.40
N LYS A 178 -15.53 -0.07 27.09
CA LYS A 178 -15.95 -1.35 26.49
C LYS A 178 -15.02 -2.50 26.87
N VAL A 179 -13.70 -2.29 26.84
CA VAL A 179 -12.72 -3.30 27.24
C VAL A 179 -12.91 -3.64 28.72
N ARG A 180 -13.09 -2.62 29.57
CA ARG A 180 -13.34 -2.81 31.02
C ARG A 180 -14.62 -3.61 31.25
N GLU A 181 -15.71 -3.30 30.55
CA GLU A 181 -16.97 -4.02 30.64
C GLU A 181 -16.84 -5.49 30.20
N ILE A 182 -16.16 -5.76 29.08
CA ILE A 182 -15.90 -7.13 28.59
C ILE A 182 -15.05 -7.91 29.60
N VAL A 183 -13.99 -7.30 30.14
CA VAL A 183 -13.13 -7.93 31.14
C VAL A 183 -13.91 -8.25 32.40
N GLU A 184 -14.74 -7.32 32.89
CA GLU A 184 -15.55 -7.52 34.07
C GLU A 184 -16.60 -8.62 33.86
N MET A 185 -17.26 -8.64 32.69
CA MET A 185 -18.21 -9.70 32.32
C MET A 185 -17.52 -11.07 32.26
N LYS A 186 -16.32 -11.15 31.67
CA LYS A 186 -15.56 -12.39 31.58
C LYS A 186 -15.05 -12.85 32.95
N GLN A 187 -14.66 -11.91 33.82
CA GLN A 187 -14.25 -12.21 35.19
C GLN A 187 -15.41 -12.75 36.02
N ARG A 188 -16.62 -12.18 35.88
CA ARG A 188 -17.83 -12.71 36.52
C ARG A 188 -18.18 -14.11 35.98
N SER A 189 -18.16 -14.31 34.67
CA SER A 189 -18.41 -15.62 34.07
C SER A 189 -17.42 -16.69 34.54
N LEU A 190 -16.13 -16.36 34.63
CA LEU A 190 -15.11 -17.28 35.12
C LEU A 190 -15.29 -17.57 36.61
N ALA A 191 -15.67 -16.57 37.42
CA ALA A 191 -15.97 -16.76 38.83
C ALA A 191 -17.18 -17.70 39.03
N GLU A 192 -18.23 -17.53 38.23
CA GLU A 192 -19.41 -18.41 38.24
C GLU A 192 -19.07 -19.85 37.83
N GLU A 193 -18.25 -20.03 36.79
CA GLU A 193 -17.80 -21.36 36.35
C GLU A 193 -16.91 -22.04 37.42
N ASN A 194 -15.97 -21.28 38.00
CA ASN A 194 -15.15 -21.77 39.11
C ASN A 194 -15.99 -22.12 40.34
N GLN A 195 -17.03 -21.36 40.64
CA GLN A 195 -17.94 -21.67 41.74
C GLN A 195 -18.73 -22.96 41.46
N LYS A 196 -19.29 -23.11 40.27
CA LYS A 196 -20.03 -24.34 39.87
C LYS A 196 -19.14 -25.58 39.90
N THR A 197 -17.91 -25.48 39.38
CA THR A 197 -16.96 -26.60 39.40
C THR A 197 -16.58 -26.97 40.83
N LEU A 198 -16.40 -25.99 41.72
CA LEU A 198 -16.12 -26.22 43.14
C LEU A 198 -17.31 -26.85 43.88
N GLU A 199 -18.54 -26.47 43.56
CA GLU A 199 -19.76 -27.09 44.07
C GLU A 199 -19.86 -28.56 43.64
N VAL A 200 -19.66 -28.87 42.36
CA VAL A 200 -19.65 -30.26 41.84
C VAL A 200 -18.55 -31.10 42.49
N LEU A 201 -17.36 -30.53 42.69
CA LEU A 201 -16.26 -31.22 43.37
C LEU A 201 -16.60 -31.51 44.84
N LYS A 202 -17.24 -30.57 45.54
CA LYS A 202 -17.71 -30.79 46.92
C LYS A 202 -18.77 -31.87 47.00
N GLU A 203 -19.75 -31.87 46.11
CA GLU A 203 -20.78 -32.92 46.06
C GLU A 203 -20.16 -34.30 45.80
N ARG A 204 -19.20 -34.37 44.88
CA ARG A 204 -18.44 -35.60 44.60
C ARG A 204 -17.62 -36.05 45.81
N GLU A 205 -16.98 -35.13 46.51
CA GLU A 205 -16.22 -35.43 47.74
C GLU A 205 -17.14 -36.02 48.82
N LEU A 206 -18.32 -35.42 49.04
CA LEU A 206 -19.31 -35.93 49.99
C LEU A 206 -19.79 -37.33 49.62
N LEU A 207 -20.08 -37.59 48.34
CA LEU A 207 -20.44 -38.92 47.85
C LEU A 207 -19.34 -39.96 48.09
N LEU A 208 -18.08 -39.61 47.80
CA LEU A 208 -16.95 -40.51 48.04
C LEU A 208 -16.71 -40.75 49.54
N GLN A 209 -16.88 -39.73 50.38
CA GLN A 209 -16.83 -39.87 51.84
C GLN A 209 -17.92 -40.81 52.34
N ASP A 210 -19.14 -40.72 51.81
CA ASP A 210 -20.23 -41.62 52.19
C ASP A 210 -19.97 -43.07 51.73
N GLN A 211 -19.50 -43.28 50.50
CA GLN A 211 -19.10 -44.60 50.01
C GLN A 211 -17.98 -45.21 50.86
N LEU A 212 -16.98 -44.40 51.23
CA LEU A 212 -15.89 -44.83 52.12
C LEU A 212 -16.43 -45.23 53.49
N ARG A 213 -17.38 -44.47 54.04
CA ARG A 213 -18.03 -44.76 55.31
C ARG A 213 -18.79 -46.10 55.24
N GLN A 214 -19.60 -46.29 54.20
CA GLN A 214 -20.34 -47.53 53.98
C GLN A 214 -19.40 -48.74 53.81
N ALA A 215 -18.31 -48.59 53.05
CA ALA A 215 -17.31 -49.65 52.88
C ALA A 215 -16.58 -49.98 54.19
N LYS A 216 -16.25 -48.98 55.01
CA LYS A 216 -15.67 -49.20 56.34
C LYS A 216 -16.63 -49.93 57.28
N GLU A 217 -17.90 -49.56 57.25
CA GLU A 217 -18.94 -50.22 58.04
C GLU A 217 -19.16 -51.68 57.59
N SER A 218 -19.19 -51.94 56.28
CA SER A 218 -19.31 -53.30 55.76
C SER A 218 -18.11 -54.17 56.14
N VAL A 219 -16.88 -53.64 56.07
CA VAL A 219 -15.67 -54.33 56.54
C VAL A 219 -15.73 -54.60 58.04
N SER A 220 -16.16 -53.63 58.85
CA SER A 220 -16.33 -53.84 60.29
C SER A 220 -17.37 -54.92 60.60
N ASN A 221 -18.48 -54.95 59.86
CA ASN A 221 -19.51 -55.98 60.00
C ASN A 221 -18.98 -57.36 59.58
N MET A 222 -18.22 -57.45 58.49
CA MET A 222 -17.56 -58.70 58.08
C MET A 222 -16.53 -59.18 59.10
N GLN A 223 -15.74 -58.27 59.69
CA GLN A 223 -14.81 -58.60 60.78
C GLN A 223 -15.54 -59.16 62.00
N LYS A 224 -16.62 -58.52 62.44
CA LYS A 224 -17.45 -59.02 63.56
C LYS A 224 -18.04 -60.39 63.25
N LEU A 225 -18.54 -60.60 62.02
CA LEU A 225 -19.10 -61.88 61.59
C LEU A 225 -18.01 -62.97 61.56
N HIS A 226 -16.82 -62.62 61.09
CA HIS A 226 -15.67 -63.52 61.05
C HIS A 226 -15.21 -63.90 62.46
N GLU A 227 -15.07 -62.94 63.38
CA GLU A 227 -14.77 -63.22 64.79
C GLU A 227 -15.83 -64.12 65.42
N PHE A 228 -17.11 -63.89 65.13
CA PHE A 228 -18.20 -64.71 65.64
C PHE A 228 -18.13 -66.15 65.10
N ALA A 229 -17.91 -66.32 63.79
CA ALA A 229 -17.73 -67.64 63.18
C ALA A 229 -16.49 -68.35 63.72
N GLN A 230 -15.38 -67.63 63.93
CA GLN A 230 -14.17 -68.18 64.52
C GLN A 230 -14.38 -68.64 65.96
N ARG A 231 -15.13 -67.87 66.77
CA ARG A 231 -15.52 -68.28 68.13
C ARG A 231 -16.38 -69.55 68.13
N GLN A 232 -17.37 -69.64 67.24
CA GLN A 232 -18.18 -70.86 67.10
C GLN A 232 -17.34 -72.08 66.69
N LEU A 233 -16.40 -71.92 65.75
CA LEU A 233 -15.51 -73.01 65.34
C LEU A 233 -14.61 -73.47 66.49
N LEU A 234 -14.11 -72.54 67.31
CA LEU A 234 -13.33 -72.89 68.50
C LEU A 234 -14.20 -73.62 69.53
N GLU A 235 -15.44 -73.17 69.75
CA GLU A 235 -16.38 -73.80 70.69
C GLU A 235 -16.77 -75.22 70.25
N LEU A 236 -17.09 -75.42 68.96
CA LEU A 236 -17.34 -76.74 68.38
C LEU A 236 -16.12 -77.64 68.46
N ARG A 237 -14.92 -77.08 68.25
CA ARG A 237 -13.67 -77.83 68.40
C ARG A 237 -13.47 -78.26 69.85
N THR A 238 -13.69 -77.38 70.82
CA THR A 238 -13.59 -77.74 72.25
C THR A 238 -14.62 -78.80 72.63
N GLN A 239 -15.87 -78.68 72.17
CA GLN A 239 -16.90 -79.69 72.41
C GLN A 239 -16.53 -81.04 71.79
N SER A 240 -16.02 -81.04 70.56
CA SER A 240 -15.55 -82.28 69.90
C SER A 240 -14.35 -82.90 70.62
N GLU A 241 -13.40 -82.08 71.10
CA GLU A 241 -12.25 -82.55 71.89
C GLU A 241 -12.71 -83.10 73.25
N GLU A 242 -13.69 -82.48 73.91
CA GLU A 242 -14.33 -82.96 75.15
C GLU A 242 -15.09 -84.27 74.93
N GLU A 243 -15.92 -84.37 73.89
CA GLU A 243 -16.63 -85.60 73.53
C GLU A 243 -15.66 -86.72 73.18
N ARG A 244 -14.60 -86.42 72.43
CA ARG A 244 -13.55 -87.38 72.10
C ARG A 244 -12.84 -87.88 73.36
N ALA A 245 -12.49 -86.97 74.29
CA ALA A 245 -11.87 -87.34 75.56
C ALA A 245 -12.82 -88.17 76.44
N ALA A 246 -14.11 -87.83 76.48
CA ALA A 246 -15.13 -88.61 77.19
C ALA A 246 -15.30 -90.01 76.60
N LYS A 247 -15.31 -90.12 75.26
CA LYS A 247 -15.36 -91.41 74.55
C LYS A 247 -14.10 -92.23 74.76
N GLU A 248 -12.93 -91.62 74.76
CA GLU A 248 -11.67 -92.29 75.07
C GLU A 248 -11.66 -92.82 76.51
N ALA A 249 -12.16 -92.04 77.48
CA ALA A 249 -12.34 -92.50 78.85
C ALA A 249 -13.33 -93.67 78.96
N GLU A 250 -14.45 -93.62 78.23
CA GLU A 250 -15.43 -94.71 78.15
C GLU A 250 -14.80 -95.99 77.57
N VAL A 251 -14.03 -95.87 76.48
CA VAL A 251 -13.28 -97.00 75.88
C VAL A 251 -12.27 -97.59 76.86
N ASN A 252 -11.55 -96.75 77.62
CA ASN A 252 -10.60 -97.24 78.63
C ASN A 252 -11.32 -98.02 79.74
N VAL A 253 -12.46 -97.54 80.23
CA VAL A 253 -13.27 -98.27 81.23
C VAL A 253 -13.79 -99.59 80.66
N LEU A 254 -14.26 -99.60 79.41
CA LEU A 254 -14.68 -100.83 78.74
C LEU A 254 -13.51 -101.80 78.52
N MET A 255 -12.31 -101.30 78.18
CA MET A 255 -11.09 -102.11 78.14
C MET A 255 -10.80 -102.74 79.50
N ASP A 256 -10.83 -101.95 80.59
CA ASP A 256 -10.63 -102.47 81.95
C ASP A 256 -11.69 -103.52 82.34
N GLU A 257 -12.94 -103.36 81.90
CA GLU A 257 -14.01 -104.33 82.11
C GLU A 257 -13.80 -105.61 81.29
N VAL A 258 -13.36 -105.48 80.04
CA VAL A 258 -13.00 -106.61 79.18
C VAL A 258 -11.81 -107.37 79.77
N GLU A 259 -10.76 -106.69 80.24
CA GLU A 259 -9.62 -107.32 80.91
C GLU A 259 -10.04 -108.03 82.20
N ARG A 260 -10.92 -107.41 83.01
CA ARG A 260 -11.51 -108.06 84.20
C ARG A 260 -12.34 -109.28 83.81
N ALA A 261 -13.18 -109.19 82.78
CA ALA A 261 -14.01 -110.29 82.29
C ALA A 261 -13.15 -111.42 81.71
N GLN A 262 -12.10 -111.11 80.95
CA GLN A 262 -11.12 -112.08 80.45
C GLN A 262 -10.38 -112.77 81.59
N THR A 263 -9.96 -112.03 82.62
CA THR A 263 -9.33 -112.60 83.82
C THR A 263 -10.26 -113.58 84.53
N ARG A 264 -11.55 -113.22 84.66
CA ARG A 264 -12.59 -114.09 85.22
C ARG A 264 -12.90 -115.29 84.33
N LEU A 265 -12.87 -115.12 83.01
CA LEU A 265 -13.06 -116.21 82.06
C LEU A 265 -11.89 -117.20 82.17
N LEU A 266 -10.65 -116.72 82.24
CA LEU A 266 -9.47 -117.56 82.48
C LEU A 266 -9.52 -118.29 83.83
N SER A 267 -10.09 -117.68 84.88
CA SER A 267 -10.29 -118.38 86.16
C SER A 267 -11.37 -119.45 86.04
N LEU A 268 -12.50 -119.15 85.39
CA LEU A 268 -13.57 -120.11 85.12
C LEU A 268 -13.12 -121.23 84.18
N GLU A 269 -12.24 -120.97 83.22
CA GLU A 269 -11.64 -122.01 82.37
C GLU A 269 -10.71 -122.93 83.15
N ARG A 270 -9.94 -122.40 84.12
CA ARG A 270 -9.17 -123.22 85.07
C ARG A 270 -10.10 -124.07 85.94
N GLU A 271 -11.18 -123.49 86.47
CA GLU A 271 -12.19 -124.22 87.25
C GLU A 271 -12.92 -125.27 86.39
N LYS A 272 -13.24 -124.96 85.13
CA LYS A 272 -13.77 -125.91 84.15
C LYS A 272 -12.76 -127.01 83.84
N GLY A 273 -11.46 -126.71 83.80
CA GLY A 273 -10.39 -127.72 83.68
C GLY A 273 -10.35 -128.65 84.90
N LEU A 274 -10.50 -128.10 86.11
CA LEU A 274 -10.63 -128.85 87.35
C LEU A 274 -11.90 -129.71 87.39
N LEU A 275 -13.05 -129.16 86.96
CA LEU A 275 -14.33 -129.87 86.87
C LEU A 275 -14.33 -130.91 85.73
N ARG A 276 -13.63 -130.67 84.62
CA ARG A 276 -13.36 -131.69 83.58
C ARG A 276 -12.53 -132.84 84.14
N SER A 277 -11.48 -132.54 84.91
CA SER A 277 -10.71 -133.57 85.64
C SER A 277 -11.55 -134.32 86.68
N GLN A 278 -12.67 -133.74 87.13
CA GLN A 278 -13.63 -134.34 88.06
C GLN A 278 -14.78 -135.09 87.33
N LEU A 279 -15.01 -134.76 86.06
CA LEU A 279 -15.94 -135.45 85.16
C LEU A 279 -15.30 -136.69 84.51
N GLU A 280 -13.97 -136.70 84.33
CA GLU A 280 -13.19 -137.81 83.76
C GLU A 280 -13.21 -139.09 84.63
N SER A 281 -13.66 -139.01 85.89
CA SER A 281 -13.85 -140.18 86.78
C SER A 281 -15.28 -140.70 86.85
N THR A 282 -16.21 -140.14 86.08
CA THR A 282 -17.60 -140.60 86.07
C THR A 282 -18.17 -140.48 84.68
N ASN A 283 -18.21 -141.64 84.03
CA ASN A 283 -19.09 -142.02 82.95
C ASN A 283 -18.50 -141.94 81.53
N GLU A 284 -18.00 -143.10 81.08
CA GLU A 284 -17.91 -143.50 79.68
C GLU A 284 -19.31 -143.82 79.10
N GLU A 285 -19.39 -143.73 77.76
CA GLU A 285 -20.47 -144.17 76.84
C GLU A 285 -21.72 -143.25 76.78
N ASP A 286 -22.28 -142.84 75.64
CA ASP A 286 -22.22 -143.44 74.30
C ASP A 286 -22.58 -142.43 73.17
N GLU A 287 -22.31 -142.87 71.95
CA GLU A 287 -22.35 -142.21 70.63
C GLU A 287 -23.65 -141.50 70.17
N ASN A 288 -23.53 -140.54 69.22
CA ASN A 288 -23.72 -140.77 67.77
C ASN A 288 -24.35 -139.59 66.98
N ARG A 289 -23.65 -139.25 65.89
CA ARG A 289 -24.12 -138.91 64.52
C ARG A 289 -25.09 -137.75 64.22
N SER A 290 -24.56 -136.90 63.33
CA SER A 290 -25.15 -136.41 62.07
C SER A 290 -26.33 -135.44 62.17
N ASP A 291 -26.17 -134.20 61.68
CA ASP A 291 -26.80 -133.90 60.38
C ASP A 291 -26.40 -132.57 59.74
N TYR A 292 -26.33 -132.68 58.42
CA TYR A 292 -25.88 -131.79 57.38
C TYR A 292 -26.86 -130.62 57.09
N LEU A 293 -27.31 -129.90 58.13
CA LEU A 293 -28.22 -128.75 57.98
C LEU A 293 -27.68 -127.42 58.53
N GLU A 294 -26.60 -127.45 59.32
CA GLU A 294 -25.99 -126.24 59.90
C GLU A 294 -25.10 -125.50 58.90
N SER A 295 -24.40 -126.21 58.01
CA SER A 295 -23.53 -125.58 56.99
C SER A 295 -24.33 -124.72 56.02
N SER A 296 -25.59 -125.07 55.70
CA SER A 296 -26.43 -124.27 54.80
C SER A 296 -26.90 -122.98 55.47
N ASN A 297 -27.32 -123.03 56.74
CA ASN A 297 -27.70 -121.83 57.50
C ASN A 297 -26.50 -120.94 57.86
N ILE A 298 -25.33 -121.51 58.11
CA ILE A 298 -24.08 -120.74 58.34
C ILE A 298 -23.59 -120.12 57.02
N LEU A 299 -23.69 -120.83 55.90
CA LEU A 299 -23.39 -120.28 54.56
C LEU A 299 -24.39 -119.20 54.17
N GLU A 300 -25.69 -119.35 54.45
CA GLU A 300 -26.73 -118.37 54.16
C GLU A 300 -26.62 -117.14 55.07
N SER A 301 -26.31 -117.32 56.36
CA SER A 301 -25.99 -116.22 57.27
C SER A 301 -24.68 -115.51 56.89
N SER A 302 -23.67 -116.25 56.41
CA SER A 302 -22.41 -115.69 55.94
C SER A 302 -22.58 -114.97 54.60
N LEU A 303 -23.43 -115.49 53.71
CA LEU A 303 -23.79 -114.86 52.44
C LEU A 303 -24.54 -113.56 52.70
N ASN A 304 -25.56 -113.56 53.58
CA ASN A 304 -26.28 -112.37 53.99
C ASN A 304 -25.36 -111.34 54.68
N ALA A 305 -24.40 -111.77 55.49
CA ALA A 305 -23.41 -110.88 56.08
C ALA A 305 -22.49 -110.26 55.00
N LYS A 306 -22.03 -111.06 54.03
CA LYS A 306 -21.23 -110.57 52.90
C LYS A 306 -22.03 -109.64 52.00
N GLU A 307 -23.30 -109.93 51.74
CA GLU A 307 -24.19 -109.12 50.92
C GLU A 307 -24.51 -107.78 51.60
N LYS A 308 -24.66 -107.79 52.93
CA LYS A 308 -24.74 -106.56 53.73
C LYS A 308 -23.45 -105.74 53.66
N ILE A 309 -22.28 -106.37 53.82
CA ILE A 309 -20.98 -105.68 53.68
C ILE A 309 -20.79 -105.12 52.27
N ILE A 310 -21.19 -105.86 51.24
CA ILE A 310 -21.16 -105.39 49.84
C ILE A 310 -22.09 -104.19 49.65
N SER A 311 -23.28 -104.20 50.27
CA SER A 311 -24.21 -103.06 50.21
C SER A 311 -23.66 -101.82 50.95
N GLU A 312 -23.02 -102.02 52.11
CA GLU A 312 -22.37 -100.95 52.87
C GLU A 312 -21.17 -100.37 52.11
N LEU A 313 -20.31 -101.23 51.54
CA LEU A 313 -19.18 -100.81 50.68
C LEU A 313 -19.65 -100.12 49.40
N ASN A 314 -20.75 -100.57 48.77
CA ASN A 314 -21.31 -99.91 47.60
C ASN A 314 -21.91 -98.55 47.96
N MET A 315 -22.54 -98.42 49.13
CA MET A 315 -23.05 -97.16 49.64
C MET A 315 -21.90 -96.20 49.98
N GLU A 316 -20.82 -96.70 50.58
CA GLU A 316 -19.62 -95.92 50.87
C GLU A 316 -18.90 -95.50 49.58
N LEU A 317 -18.77 -96.39 48.60
CA LEU A 317 -18.28 -96.06 47.25
C LEU A 317 -19.13 -94.99 46.59
N HIS A 318 -20.46 -95.11 46.66
CA HIS A 318 -21.37 -94.11 46.09
C HIS A 318 -21.27 -92.76 46.81
N ASN A 319 -21.16 -92.76 48.14
CA ASN A 319 -20.96 -91.54 48.93
C ASN A 319 -19.61 -90.89 48.62
N MET A 320 -18.54 -91.67 48.46
CA MET A 320 -17.23 -91.17 48.07
C MET A 320 -17.24 -90.65 46.63
N GLU A 321 -17.89 -91.34 45.70
CA GLU A 321 -18.01 -90.91 44.31
C GLU A 321 -18.83 -89.61 44.17
N THR A 322 -19.92 -89.48 44.93
CA THR A 322 -20.72 -88.25 44.98
C THR A 322 -19.97 -87.10 45.64
N ALA A 323 -19.23 -87.34 46.73
CA ALA A 323 -18.37 -86.34 47.36
C ALA A 323 -17.27 -85.86 46.40
N LEU A 324 -16.57 -86.78 45.74
CA LEU A 324 -15.50 -86.48 44.79
C LEU A 324 -16.05 -85.77 43.53
N SER A 325 -17.25 -86.12 43.08
CA SER A 325 -17.97 -85.40 42.02
C SER A 325 -18.31 -83.97 42.43
N SER A 326 -18.80 -83.77 43.67
CA SER A 326 -19.11 -82.44 44.19
C SER A 326 -17.88 -81.54 44.34
N GLU A 327 -16.76 -82.12 44.80
CA GLU A 327 -15.48 -81.43 44.95
C GLU A 327 -14.90 -81.06 43.57
N ARG A 328 -14.97 -81.97 42.59
CA ARG A 328 -14.63 -81.67 41.19
C ARG A 328 -15.48 -80.52 40.64
N GLU A 329 -16.77 -80.50 40.90
CA GLU A 329 -17.65 -79.42 40.44
C GLU A 329 -17.30 -78.08 41.10
N GLN A 330 -16.97 -78.08 42.40
CA GLN A 330 -16.49 -76.91 43.12
C GLN A 330 -15.16 -76.40 42.53
N HIS A 331 -14.18 -77.27 42.30
CA HIS A 331 -12.92 -76.88 41.66
C HIS A 331 -13.11 -76.34 40.24
N VAL A 332 -14.02 -76.92 39.45
CA VAL A 332 -14.35 -76.39 38.12
C VAL A 332 -14.97 -74.99 38.23
N LYS A 333 -15.82 -74.73 39.24
CA LYS A 333 -16.37 -73.38 39.50
C LYS A 333 -15.28 -72.40 39.93
N GLU A 334 -14.37 -72.82 40.80
CA GLU A 334 -13.20 -72.04 41.24
C GLU A 334 -12.30 -71.67 40.06
N ILE A 335 -11.95 -72.65 39.21
CA ILE A 335 -11.13 -72.45 38.00
C ILE A 335 -11.82 -71.49 37.04
N LYS A 336 -13.14 -71.61 36.84
CA LYS A 336 -13.89 -70.66 36.00
C LYS A 336 -13.86 -69.24 36.57
N LYS A 337 -14.01 -69.08 37.89
CA LYS A 337 -13.94 -67.78 38.57
C LYS A 337 -12.55 -67.15 38.48
N LEU A 338 -11.49 -67.95 38.70
CA LEU A 338 -10.10 -67.51 38.58
C LEU A 338 -9.75 -67.12 37.14
N ASN A 339 -10.19 -67.90 36.14
CA ASN A 339 -10.00 -67.55 34.73
C ASN A 339 -10.74 -66.26 34.34
N ALA A 340 -11.96 -66.04 34.86
CA ALA A 340 -12.69 -64.80 34.63
C ALA A 340 -11.95 -63.58 35.22
N LEU A 341 -11.46 -63.70 36.47
CA LEU A 341 -10.65 -62.68 37.11
C LEU A 341 -9.33 -62.43 36.37
N LEU A 342 -8.67 -63.48 35.89
CA LEU A 342 -7.43 -63.37 35.11
C LEU A 342 -7.67 -62.58 33.82
N ASN A 343 -8.74 -62.90 33.10
CA ASN A 343 -9.11 -62.21 31.86
C ASN A 343 -9.50 -60.74 32.12
N GLU A 344 -10.21 -60.46 33.22
CA GLU A 344 -10.51 -59.08 33.65
C GLU A 344 -9.22 -58.30 33.98
N LYS A 345 -8.25 -58.94 34.63
CA LYS A 345 -6.95 -58.31 34.90
C LYS A 345 -6.11 -58.13 33.65
N GLU A 346 -6.13 -59.07 32.71
CA GLU A 346 -5.45 -58.95 31.41
C GLU A 346 -6.03 -57.81 30.58
N THR A 347 -7.37 -57.71 30.50
CA THR A 347 -8.05 -56.61 29.80
C THR A 347 -7.75 -55.25 30.43
N ALA A 348 -7.82 -55.14 31.76
CA ALA A 348 -7.43 -53.91 32.46
C ALA A 348 -5.95 -53.56 32.27
N LEU A 349 -5.04 -54.55 32.27
CA LEU A 349 -3.63 -54.33 31.96
C LEU A 349 -3.42 -53.85 30.52
N MET A 350 -4.19 -54.38 29.57
CA MET A 350 -4.12 -53.99 28.17
C MET A 350 -4.63 -52.55 27.98
N GLU A 351 -5.70 -52.16 28.66
CA GLU A 351 -6.19 -50.77 28.69
C GLU A 351 -5.17 -49.83 29.31
N VAL A 352 -4.61 -50.14 30.48
CA VAL A 352 -3.58 -49.29 31.12
C VAL A 352 -2.33 -49.19 30.25
N ARG A 353 -1.91 -50.28 29.58
CA ARG A 353 -0.80 -50.23 28.63
C ARG A 353 -1.11 -49.37 27.41
N LYS A 354 -2.35 -49.43 26.90
CA LYS A 354 -2.82 -48.59 25.81
C LYS A 354 -2.84 -47.12 26.23
N GLU A 355 -3.40 -46.79 27.39
CA GLU A 355 -3.35 -45.43 27.96
C GLU A 355 -1.92 -44.94 28.18
N LEU A 356 -1.01 -45.82 28.60
CA LEU A 356 0.40 -45.47 28.80
C LEU A 356 1.12 -45.22 27.45
N GLN A 357 0.76 -45.95 26.39
CA GLN A 357 1.27 -45.69 25.03
C GLN A 357 0.66 -44.44 24.40
N GLU A 358 -0.60 -44.13 24.70
CA GLU A 358 -1.30 -42.92 24.25
C GLU A 358 -0.84 -41.67 25.00
N ARG A 359 -0.22 -41.82 26.19
CA ARG A 359 0.35 -40.68 26.91
C ARG A 359 1.46 -40.01 26.09
N PRO A 360 1.41 -38.68 25.93
CA PRO A 360 2.48 -37.93 25.30
C PRO A 360 3.81 -38.21 26.00
N THR A 361 4.84 -38.53 25.22
CA THR A 361 6.20 -38.71 25.74
C THR A 361 6.68 -37.40 26.38
N ALA A 362 7.53 -37.48 27.40
CA ALA A 362 8.06 -36.29 28.09
C ALA A 362 8.66 -35.27 27.11
N LYS A 363 9.34 -35.74 26.06
CA LYS A 363 9.84 -34.90 24.95
C LYS A 363 8.71 -34.16 24.22
N LEU A 364 7.60 -34.83 23.89
CA LEU A 364 6.45 -34.21 23.23
C LEU A 364 5.78 -33.17 24.12
N VAL A 365 5.69 -33.41 25.43
CA VAL A 365 5.17 -32.43 26.41
C VAL A 365 6.09 -31.22 26.50
N ASP A 366 7.40 -31.41 26.53
CA ASP A 366 8.37 -30.31 26.52
C ASP A 366 8.33 -29.54 25.21
N ASP A 367 8.21 -30.22 24.07
CA ASP A 367 8.06 -29.57 22.76
C ASP A 367 6.74 -28.80 22.65
N LEU A 368 5.63 -29.32 23.20
CA LEU A 368 4.37 -28.60 23.27
C LEU A 368 4.44 -27.40 24.20
N ARG A 369 5.11 -27.51 25.36
CA ARG A 369 5.34 -26.37 26.27
C ARG A 369 6.20 -25.29 25.62
N LYS A 370 7.25 -25.68 24.89
CA LYS A 370 8.08 -24.74 24.13
C LYS A 370 7.29 -24.10 22.99
N LYS A 371 6.48 -24.87 22.24
CA LYS A 371 5.57 -24.34 21.20
C LYS A 371 4.57 -23.35 21.78
N VAL A 372 3.98 -23.63 22.94
CA VAL A 372 3.07 -22.72 23.64
C VAL A 372 3.79 -21.45 24.07
N LYS A 373 5.02 -21.54 24.63
CA LYS A 373 5.84 -20.36 24.97
C LYS A 373 6.16 -19.50 23.75
N ILE A 374 6.54 -20.11 22.62
CA ILE A 374 6.79 -19.39 21.36
C ILE A 374 5.51 -18.73 20.85
N LEU A 375 4.38 -19.45 20.84
CA LEU A 375 3.08 -18.89 20.43
C LEU A 375 2.62 -17.76 21.35
N GLN A 376 2.89 -17.86 22.65
CA GLN A 376 2.60 -16.80 23.61
C GLN A 376 3.48 -15.58 23.36
N ALA A 377 4.76 -15.78 23.03
CA ALA A 377 5.66 -14.69 22.72
C ALA A 377 5.32 -13.99 21.39
N VAL A 378 4.99 -14.76 20.35
CA VAL A 378 4.56 -14.25 19.03
C VAL A 378 3.17 -13.60 19.10
N GLY A 379 2.27 -14.15 19.91
CA GLY A 379 0.88 -13.67 20.04
C GLY A 379 0.71 -12.46 20.96
N TYR A 380 1.62 -12.26 21.92
CA TYR A 380 1.45 -11.24 22.97
C TYR A 380 2.62 -10.23 23.10
N ASN A 381 3.69 -10.30 22.30
CA ASN A 381 4.82 -9.36 22.35
C ASN A 381 5.34 -9.06 23.77
N SER A 382 5.28 -10.05 24.66
CA SER A 382 5.53 -9.89 26.09
C SER A 382 6.36 -11.07 26.61
N ILE A 383 7.65 -11.10 26.29
CA ILE A 383 8.68 -11.87 27.02
C ILE A 383 10.02 -11.15 26.87
N GLU A 384 10.77 -11.08 27.98
CA GLU A 384 12.13 -10.55 28.08
C GLU A 384 13.09 -11.37 27.21
N ALA A 385 14.02 -10.71 26.52
CA ALA A 385 14.86 -11.29 25.46
C ALA A 385 15.71 -12.50 25.90
N GLU A 386 16.01 -12.65 27.20
CA GLU A 386 16.80 -13.75 27.75
C GLU A 386 16.05 -15.10 27.77
N ASP A 387 14.73 -15.09 27.88
CA ASP A 387 13.89 -16.30 27.89
C ASP A 387 13.60 -16.85 26.48
N TRP A 388 13.83 -16.04 25.45
CA TRP A 388 13.68 -16.41 24.04
C TRP A 388 14.83 -17.29 23.55
N GLU A 389 16.09 -16.94 23.87
CA GLU A 389 17.27 -17.70 23.44
C GLU A 389 17.30 -19.11 24.05
N LEU A 390 16.84 -19.27 25.30
CA LEU A 390 16.76 -20.57 25.95
C LEU A 390 15.71 -21.51 25.35
N ALA A 391 14.64 -20.96 24.75
CA ALA A 391 13.55 -21.73 24.16
C ALA A 391 13.84 -22.21 22.73
N THR A 392 14.74 -21.54 22.01
CA THR A 392 15.03 -21.75 20.57
C THR A 392 16.27 -22.61 20.28
N ASN A 393 17.04 -23.00 21.32
CA ASN A 393 18.29 -23.77 21.20
C ASN A 393 18.16 -25.26 20.77
N GLY A 394 17.20 -25.62 19.91
CA GLY A 394 17.06 -26.97 19.33
C GLY A 394 16.97 -26.95 17.81
N GLU A 395 17.70 -27.84 17.11
CA GLU A 395 17.81 -27.87 15.64
C GLU A 395 16.44 -27.96 14.92
N GLU A 396 15.49 -28.73 15.45
CA GLU A 396 14.14 -28.83 14.87
C GLU A 396 13.27 -27.59 15.15
N MET A 397 13.53 -26.90 16.26
CA MET A 397 12.80 -25.68 16.65
C MET A 397 13.30 -24.45 15.90
N SER A 398 14.60 -24.37 15.59
CA SER A 398 15.15 -23.35 14.68
C SER A 398 14.50 -23.40 13.29
N LYS A 399 14.11 -24.60 12.82
CA LYS A 399 13.38 -24.77 11.56
C LYS A 399 11.92 -24.34 11.63
N LEU A 400 11.25 -24.55 12.77
CA LEU A 400 9.88 -24.07 12.99
C LEU A 400 9.85 -22.55 13.19
N GLU A 401 10.84 -22.01 13.89
CA GLU A 401 11.06 -20.58 14.08
C GLU A 401 11.32 -19.87 12.76
N SER A 402 12.18 -20.42 11.89
CA SER A 402 12.41 -19.85 10.56
C SER A 402 11.16 -19.88 9.70
N LEU A 403 10.36 -20.96 9.75
CA LEU A 403 9.07 -21.05 9.04
C LEU A 403 8.02 -20.05 9.58
N LEU A 404 7.99 -19.83 10.90
CA LEU A 404 7.09 -18.86 11.52
C LEU A 404 7.50 -17.42 11.21
N LEU A 405 8.80 -17.11 11.26
CA LEU A 405 9.34 -15.82 10.86
C LEU A 405 9.08 -15.55 9.37
N ASP A 406 9.28 -16.54 8.49
CA ASP A 406 9.01 -16.41 7.07
C ASP A 406 7.52 -16.20 6.79
N LYS A 407 6.64 -16.91 7.49
CA LYS A 407 5.19 -16.72 7.38
C LYS A 407 4.73 -15.38 7.96
N ASN A 408 5.31 -14.92 9.07
CA ASN A 408 5.01 -13.62 9.66
C ASN A 408 5.45 -12.50 8.71
N ARG A 409 6.68 -12.55 8.20
CA ARG A 409 7.18 -11.62 7.17
C ARG A 409 6.32 -11.63 5.91
N LYS A 410 5.85 -12.80 5.47
CA LYS A 410 4.93 -12.90 4.34
C LYS A 410 3.57 -12.24 4.64
N MET A 411 3.02 -12.45 5.83
CA MET A 411 1.79 -11.78 6.24
C MET A 411 1.98 -10.26 6.37
N GLU A 412 3.10 -9.79 6.93
CA GLU A 412 3.45 -8.37 6.98
C GLU A 412 3.59 -7.77 5.58
N HIS A 413 4.18 -8.52 4.65
CA HIS A 413 4.28 -8.13 3.24
C HIS A 413 2.90 -8.07 2.56
N GLU A 414 2.03 -9.05 2.79
CA GLU A 414 0.66 -9.04 2.28
C GLU A 414 -0.15 -7.88 2.88
N LEU A 415 0.03 -7.58 4.17
CA LEU A 415 -0.63 -6.48 4.88
C LEU A 415 -0.16 -5.12 4.36
N THR A 416 1.14 -4.95 4.13
CA THR A 416 1.70 -3.74 3.51
C THR A 416 1.23 -3.58 2.07
N GLN A 417 1.21 -4.65 1.26
CA GLN A 417 0.63 -4.60 -0.09
C GLN A 417 -0.86 -4.23 -0.07
N LEU A 418 -1.65 -4.79 0.86
CA LEU A 418 -3.06 -4.44 1.00
C LEU A 418 -3.25 -2.99 1.44
N LYS A 419 -2.41 -2.48 2.35
CA LYS A 419 -2.41 -1.06 2.74
C LYS A 419 -2.12 -0.14 1.55
N VAL A 420 -1.13 -0.48 0.72
CA VAL A 420 -0.81 0.28 -0.50
C VAL A 420 -1.98 0.23 -1.49
N LYS A 421 -2.57 -0.95 -1.72
CA LYS A 421 -3.77 -1.07 -2.56
C LYS A 421 -4.95 -0.26 -2.03
N ILE A 422 -5.14 -0.22 -0.71
CA ILE A 422 -6.17 0.62 -0.09
C ILE A 422 -5.85 2.09 -0.35
N SER A 423 -4.62 2.55 -0.13
CA SER A 423 -4.27 3.95 -0.40
C SER A 423 -4.42 4.34 -1.88
N GLU A 424 -4.08 3.45 -2.81
CA GLU A 424 -4.30 3.63 -4.24
C GLU A 424 -5.79 3.69 -4.60
N LYS A 425 -6.62 2.83 -3.98
CA LYS A 425 -8.06 2.85 -4.20
C LYS A 425 -8.72 4.09 -3.59
N THR A 426 -8.26 4.54 -2.43
CA THR A 426 -8.73 5.77 -1.80
C THR A 426 -8.35 7.00 -2.65
N SER A 427 -7.13 7.08 -3.16
CA SER A 427 -6.75 8.20 -4.04
C SER A 427 -7.53 8.21 -5.36
N LEU A 428 -7.81 7.03 -5.93
CA LEU A 428 -8.69 6.92 -7.10
C LEU A 428 -10.14 7.33 -6.79
N LEU A 429 -10.65 7.00 -5.58
CA LEU A 429 -11.98 7.42 -5.13
C LEU A 429 -12.04 8.95 -4.99
N GLU A 430 -11.07 9.55 -4.30
CA GLU A 430 -10.97 11.00 -4.14
C GLU A 430 -10.88 11.72 -5.50
N ALA A 431 -10.10 11.18 -6.45
CA ALA A 431 -10.02 11.71 -7.80
C ALA A 431 -11.35 11.61 -8.56
N ALA A 432 -12.09 10.50 -8.39
CA ALA A 432 -13.40 10.32 -8.99
C ALA A 432 -14.44 11.27 -8.36
N GLU A 433 -14.43 11.44 -7.04
CA GLU A 433 -15.29 12.38 -6.32
C GLU A 433 -15.01 13.84 -6.72
N ALA A 434 -13.74 14.21 -6.86
CA ALA A 434 -13.34 15.52 -7.38
C ALA A 434 -13.88 15.76 -8.80
N LYS A 435 -13.81 14.74 -9.66
CA LYS A 435 -14.35 14.81 -11.03
C LYS A 435 -15.87 14.89 -11.05
N ILE A 436 -16.57 14.20 -10.14
CA ILE A 436 -18.02 14.33 -9.97
C ILE A 436 -18.38 15.75 -9.52
N ALA A 437 -17.64 16.31 -8.56
CA ALA A 437 -17.86 17.69 -8.11
C ALA A 437 -17.65 18.70 -9.25
N GLU A 438 -16.59 18.53 -10.05
CA GLU A 438 -16.33 19.37 -11.23
C GLU A 438 -17.44 19.26 -12.28
N LEU A 439 -17.88 18.04 -12.60
CA LEU A 439 -18.97 17.81 -13.54
C LEU A 439 -20.30 18.38 -13.03
N THR A 440 -20.57 18.27 -11.73
CA THR A 440 -21.76 18.85 -11.10
C THR A 440 -21.72 20.37 -11.18
N ALA A 441 -20.58 20.99 -10.89
CA ALA A 441 -20.40 22.44 -11.05
C ALA A 441 -20.60 22.89 -12.52
N LYS A 442 -20.10 22.11 -13.48
CA LYS A 442 -20.32 22.37 -14.92
C LYS A 442 -21.80 22.23 -15.30
N VAL A 443 -22.51 21.24 -14.75
CA VAL A 443 -23.96 21.09 -14.96
C VAL A 443 -24.72 22.28 -14.37
N ASP A 444 -24.37 22.74 -13.17
CA ASP A 444 -24.99 23.92 -12.56
C ASP A 444 -24.73 25.20 -13.37
N GLU A 445 -23.51 25.37 -13.88
CA GLU A 445 -23.15 26.48 -14.76
C GLU A 445 -23.93 26.43 -16.07
N GLN A 446 -24.02 25.25 -16.69
CA GLN A 446 -24.82 25.01 -17.89
C GLN A 446 -26.30 25.27 -17.63
N GLN A 447 -26.85 24.83 -16.50
CA GLN A 447 -28.25 25.06 -16.13
C GLN A 447 -28.52 26.55 -15.96
N LYS A 448 -27.63 27.30 -15.29
CA LYS A 448 -27.72 28.75 -15.16
C LYS A 448 -27.63 29.46 -16.52
N LEU A 449 -26.75 28.98 -17.39
CA LEU A 449 -26.63 29.50 -18.75
C LEU A 449 -27.89 29.23 -19.57
N ILE A 450 -28.43 28.01 -19.51
CA ILE A 450 -29.69 27.65 -20.17
C ILE A 450 -30.80 28.55 -19.66
N THR A 451 -30.92 28.73 -18.34
CA THR A 451 -31.93 29.64 -17.75
C THR A 451 -31.76 31.07 -18.27
N LYS A 452 -30.52 31.58 -18.39
CA LYS A 452 -30.26 32.90 -18.98
C LYS A 452 -30.61 32.96 -20.47
N LEU A 453 -30.28 31.92 -21.23
CA LEU A 453 -30.62 31.83 -22.64
C LEU A 453 -32.14 31.71 -22.83
N GLU A 454 -32.83 30.98 -21.97
CA GLU A 454 -34.30 30.88 -21.93
C GLU A 454 -34.93 32.23 -21.56
N ASP A 455 -34.38 32.97 -20.58
CA ASP A 455 -34.81 34.33 -20.25
C ASP A 455 -34.57 35.31 -21.42
N ASP A 456 -33.43 35.20 -22.10
CA ASP A 456 -33.09 36.03 -23.25
C ASP A 456 -33.95 35.67 -24.48
N ILE A 457 -34.26 34.38 -24.67
CA ILE A 457 -35.22 33.89 -25.66
C ILE A 457 -36.63 34.36 -25.29
N LEU A 458 -37.05 34.28 -24.03
CA LEU A 458 -38.37 34.75 -23.57
C LEU A 458 -38.52 36.26 -23.75
N LYS A 459 -37.48 37.05 -23.46
CA LYS A 459 -37.45 38.48 -23.78
C LYS A 459 -37.53 38.71 -25.30
N GLY A 460 -36.84 37.89 -26.09
CA GLY A 460 -36.92 37.90 -27.55
C GLY A 460 -38.28 37.44 -28.11
N TYR A 461 -38.97 36.50 -27.45
CA TYR A 461 -40.25 35.92 -27.88
C TYR A 461 -41.47 36.67 -27.37
N SER A 462 -41.34 37.45 -26.29
CA SER A 462 -42.41 38.33 -25.80
C SER A 462 -42.84 39.43 -26.79
N SER A 463 -42.10 39.59 -27.90
CA SER A 463 -42.47 40.44 -29.04
C SER A 463 -42.86 39.66 -30.32
N THR A 464 -42.84 38.32 -30.32
CA THR A 464 -42.96 37.51 -31.56
C THR A 464 -44.36 36.93 -31.78
N ASP A 465 -45.40 37.43 -31.13
CA ASP A 465 -46.77 36.95 -31.39
C ASP A 465 -47.43 37.59 -32.64
N ARG A 466 -46.64 38.30 -33.48
CA ARG A 466 -47.04 38.70 -34.84
C ARG A 466 -45.90 38.65 -35.85
N LYS A 467 -45.57 37.43 -36.32
CA LYS A 467 -45.43 37.08 -37.75
C LYS A 467 -44.58 35.81 -37.87
N GLY A 468 -45.26 34.69 -38.05
CA GLY A 468 -44.72 33.65 -38.91
C GLY A 468 -44.60 34.16 -40.35
N LEU A 469 -43.67 33.57 -41.10
CA LEU A 469 -43.30 33.84 -42.49
C LEU A 469 -42.31 35.00 -42.66
N LEU A 470 -41.02 34.68 -42.70
CA LEU A 470 -40.16 34.91 -43.88
C LEU A 470 -38.76 34.34 -43.59
N LEU A 471 -38.63 33.07 -43.96
CA LEU A 471 -37.37 32.35 -44.09
C LEU A 471 -36.93 32.56 -45.54
N ASN A 472 -35.79 33.24 -45.74
CA ASN A 472 -34.98 33.44 -46.97
C ASN A 472 -34.67 34.92 -47.21
N ASP A 473 -33.50 35.38 -46.74
CA ASP A 473 -32.51 36.05 -47.59
C ASP A 473 -31.24 36.29 -46.76
N TRP A 474 -30.16 35.57 -47.07
CA TRP A 474 -28.81 35.85 -46.57
C TRP A 474 -27.98 36.21 -47.79
N ASP A 475 -28.00 37.49 -48.18
CA ASP A 475 -27.03 38.04 -49.10
C ASP A 475 -26.09 39.00 -48.35
N PHE A 476 -24.84 38.56 -48.30
CA PHE A 476 -23.69 39.34 -47.89
C PHE A 476 -23.41 40.42 -48.94
N GLN A 477 -23.44 41.70 -48.55
CA GLN A 477 -22.61 42.69 -49.25
C GLN A 477 -22.11 43.79 -48.32
N GLU A 478 -20.78 43.92 -48.28
CA GLU A 478 -20.02 45.05 -47.75
C GLU A 478 -20.51 46.40 -48.33
N ILE A 479 -20.40 47.48 -47.56
CA ILE A 479 -19.73 48.74 -47.93
C ILE A 479 -19.72 49.69 -46.72
N GLY A 480 -18.57 50.35 -46.50
CA GLY A 480 -18.36 51.31 -45.43
C GLY A 480 -18.94 52.71 -45.67
N ALA A 481 -19.00 53.45 -44.56
CA ALA A 481 -18.95 54.91 -44.39
C ALA A 481 -19.89 55.81 -45.23
N ARG A 482 -20.84 56.50 -44.56
CA ARG A 482 -20.84 57.97 -44.37
C ARG A 482 -21.95 58.48 -43.42
N GLU A 483 -21.67 59.65 -42.84
CA GLU A 483 -22.38 60.46 -41.84
C GLU A 483 -23.77 61.05 -42.22
N VAL A 484 -24.59 61.22 -41.16
CA VAL A 484 -25.54 62.30 -40.79
C VAL A 484 -26.64 62.76 -41.78
N SER A 485 -27.91 62.58 -41.37
CA SER A 485 -28.99 63.59 -41.48
C SER A 485 -30.19 63.25 -40.58
N GLU A 486 -30.67 64.24 -39.81
CA GLU A 486 -31.90 64.23 -39.01
C GLU A 486 -33.18 64.29 -39.88
N GLY A 487 -34.28 63.71 -39.37
CA GLY A 487 -35.62 63.84 -39.95
C GLY A 487 -36.64 62.83 -39.40
N THR A 488 -37.40 63.29 -38.42
CA THR A 488 -38.55 62.77 -37.65
C THR A 488 -39.45 61.64 -38.21
N ASP A 489 -39.77 60.72 -37.27
CA ASP A 489 -41.02 59.99 -37.02
C ASP A 489 -41.41 58.68 -37.75
N GLN A 490 -41.73 57.71 -36.88
CA GLN A 490 -42.49 56.46 -37.11
C GLN A 490 -41.82 55.34 -37.91
N ARG A 491 -40.81 54.68 -37.32
CA ARG A 491 -40.45 53.24 -37.49
C ARG A 491 -39.21 52.91 -36.63
N HIS A 492 -39.36 52.91 -35.30
CA HIS A 492 -38.20 52.74 -34.39
C HIS A 492 -38.26 51.50 -33.49
N ASN A 493 -38.86 50.39 -33.94
CA ASN A 493 -38.73 49.10 -33.24
C ASN A 493 -37.91 48.06 -34.02
N SER A 494 -37.86 48.10 -35.35
CA SER A 494 -37.16 47.07 -36.15
C SER A 494 -35.64 47.13 -36.04
N ASP A 495 -35.06 48.33 -35.97
CA ASP A 495 -33.59 48.51 -35.93
C ASP A 495 -33.02 48.16 -34.54
N GLN A 496 -33.83 48.30 -33.49
CA GLN A 496 -33.45 47.90 -32.14
C GLN A 496 -33.44 46.37 -31.99
N ASP A 497 -34.32 45.67 -32.69
CA ASP A 497 -34.40 44.21 -32.71
C ASP A 497 -33.28 43.57 -33.53
N GLN A 498 -32.91 44.15 -34.70
CA GLN A 498 -31.72 43.72 -35.45
C GLN A 498 -30.42 44.03 -34.69
N SER A 499 -30.35 45.18 -34.00
CA SER A 499 -29.24 45.52 -33.10
C SER A 499 -29.13 44.54 -31.93
N SER A 500 -30.26 44.08 -31.38
CA SER A 500 -30.32 43.09 -30.30
C SER A 500 -29.81 41.71 -30.77
N MET A 501 -30.24 41.23 -31.94
CA MET A 501 -29.78 39.95 -32.50
C MET A 501 -28.28 39.97 -32.85
N LEU A 502 -27.78 41.06 -33.44
CA LEU A 502 -26.36 41.23 -33.71
C LEU A 502 -25.54 41.29 -32.41
N LYS A 503 -26.06 41.93 -31.35
CA LYS A 503 -25.43 41.90 -30.01
C LYS A 503 -25.35 40.49 -29.44
N VAL A 504 -26.37 39.65 -29.64
CA VAL A 504 -26.33 38.23 -29.22
C VAL A 504 -25.25 37.46 -29.99
N ILE A 505 -25.14 37.65 -31.31
CA ILE A 505 -24.10 37.00 -32.13
C ILE A 505 -22.70 37.48 -31.76
N CYS A 506 -22.51 38.79 -31.54
CA CYS A 506 -21.25 39.35 -31.05
C CYS A 506 -20.87 38.76 -29.69
N ASN A 507 -21.82 38.67 -28.76
CA ASN A 507 -21.59 38.07 -27.44
C ASN A 507 -21.24 36.57 -27.54
N GLN A 508 -21.89 35.82 -28.43
CA GLN A 508 -21.55 34.41 -28.67
C GLN A 508 -20.14 34.26 -29.24
N ARG A 509 -19.78 35.04 -30.26
CA ARG A 509 -18.43 35.06 -30.85
C ARG A 509 -17.37 35.43 -29.82
N ASP A 510 -17.63 36.44 -29.00
CA ASP A 510 -16.68 36.93 -28.00
C ASP A 510 -16.52 35.93 -26.85
N ARG A 511 -17.57 35.17 -26.53
CA ARG A 511 -17.50 34.01 -25.63
C ARG A 511 -16.67 32.87 -26.19
N PHE A 512 -16.81 32.53 -27.48
CA PHE A 512 -15.94 31.54 -28.12
C PHE A 512 -14.48 31.96 -28.16
N ARG A 513 -14.20 33.24 -28.46
CA ARG A 513 -12.84 33.79 -28.41
C ARG A 513 -12.25 33.74 -26.99
N THR A 514 -13.07 34.00 -25.98
CA THR A 514 -12.63 33.94 -24.58
C THR A 514 -12.30 32.51 -24.17
N ARG A 515 -13.17 31.54 -24.50
CA ARG A 515 -12.90 30.12 -24.25
C ARG A 515 -11.66 29.59 -24.98
N LEU A 516 -11.42 30.06 -26.21
CA LEU A 516 -10.21 29.70 -26.96
C LEU A 516 -8.95 30.19 -26.25
N ARG A 517 -8.93 31.47 -25.81
CA ARG A 517 -7.82 32.04 -25.05
C ARG A 517 -7.58 31.31 -23.73
N GLU A 518 -8.63 30.99 -22.98
CA GLU A 518 -8.54 30.22 -21.75
C GLU A 518 -7.90 28.84 -21.99
N THR A 519 -8.33 28.11 -23.03
CA THR A 519 -7.74 26.80 -23.36
C THR A 519 -6.28 26.89 -23.82
N GLU A 520 -5.90 27.97 -24.53
CA GLU A 520 -4.51 28.21 -24.91
C GLU A 520 -3.62 28.53 -23.69
N GLU A 521 -4.15 29.29 -22.73
CA GLU A 521 -3.50 29.62 -21.45
C GLU A 521 -3.30 28.35 -20.60
N GLU A 522 -4.32 27.50 -20.47
CA GLU A 522 -4.25 26.22 -19.77
C GLU A 522 -3.19 25.30 -20.40
N MET A 523 -3.17 25.21 -21.74
CA MET A 523 -2.17 24.42 -22.46
C MET A 523 -0.75 24.95 -22.20
N ARG A 524 -0.57 26.27 -22.16
CA ARG A 524 0.72 26.90 -21.83
C ARG A 524 1.15 26.57 -20.39
N GLN A 525 0.25 26.68 -19.42
CA GLN A 525 0.53 26.35 -18.01
C GLN A 525 0.85 24.87 -17.81
N LEU A 526 0.13 23.96 -18.47
CA LEU A 526 0.43 22.52 -18.45
C LEU A 526 1.83 22.21 -18.99
N LYS A 527 2.21 22.88 -20.09
CA LYS A 527 3.55 22.72 -20.69
C LYS A 527 4.66 23.23 -19.77
N GLU A 528 4.41 24.33 -19.05
CA GLU A 528 5.34 24.87 -18.05
C GLU A 528 5.48 23.93 -16.84
N LYS A 529 4.36 23.40 -16.31
CA LYS A 529 4.37 22.39 -15.23
C LYS A 529 5.12 21.13 -15.64
N MET A 530 4.93 20.64 -16.87
CA MET A 530 5.73 19.51 -17.39
C MET A 530 7.23 19.83 -17.42
N GLY A 531 7.60 21.05 -17.79
CA GLY A 531 8.99 21.51 -17.76
C GLY A 531 9.58 21.52 -16.36
N MET A 532 8.85 22.08 -15.39
CA MET A 532 9.28 22.12 -13.98
C MET A 532 9.44 20.71 -13.39
N LEU A 533 8.45 19.83 -13.58
CA LEU A 533 8.51 18.44 -13.11
C LEU A 533 9.68 17.66 -13.73
N ALA A 534 10.01 17.92 -15.00
CA ALA A 534 11.16 17.28 -15.64
C ALA A 534 12.50 17.71 -15.00
N VAL A 535 12.64 18.99 -14.65
CA VAL A 535 13.82 19.51 -13.95
C VAL A 535 13.91 18.94 -12.53
N GLU A 536 12.78 18.89 -11.81
CA GLU A 536 12.74 18.31 -10.46
C GLU A 536 13.07 16.81 -10.45
N LEU A 537 12.62 16.06 -11.46
CA LEU A 537 12.97 14.65 -11.65
C LEU A 537 14.48 14.47 -11.88
N GLU A 538 15.10 15.33 -12.69
CA GLU A 538 16.56 15.24 -12.91
C GLU A 538 17.35 15.66 -11.67
N ASN A 539 16.89 16.67 -10.92
CA ASN A 539 17.50 17.08 -9.65
C ASN A 539 17.43 15.97 -8.60
N THR A 540 16.25 15.38 -8.39
CA THR A 540 16.05 14.27 -7.44
C THR A 540 16.87 13.04 -7.82
N LYS A 541 16.97 12.74 -9.12
CA LYS A 541 17.85 11.68 -9.62
C LYS A 541 19.32 11.98 -9.35
N ALA A 542 19.79 13.21 -9.53
CA ALA A 542 21.17 13.60 -9.22
C ALA A 542 21.46 13.50 -7.72
N ASP A 543 20.52 13.91 -6.87
CA ASP A 543 20.67 13.84 -5.42
C ASP A 543 20.62 12.39 -4.91
N ASN A 544 19.80 11.51 -5.50
CA ASN A 544 19.80 10.08 -5.20
C ASN A 544 21.16 9.42 -5.54
N VAL A 545 21.81 9.82 -6.64
CA VAL A 545 23.15 9.33 -6.98
C VAL A 545 24.20 9.82 -5.98
N LYS A 546 24.14 11.09 -5.55
CA LYS A 546 25.03 11.61 -4.50
C LYS A 546 24.81 10.91 -3.16
N LEU A 547 23.55 10.63 -2.81
CA LEU A 547 23.20 9.94 -1.58
C LEU A 547 23.74 8.52 -1.57
N TYR A 548 23.61 7.80 -2.69
CA TYR A 548 24.23 6.48 -2.87
C TYR A 548 25.77 6.56 -2.69
N GLY A 549 26.42 7.57 -3.27
CA GLY A 549 27.86 7.81 -3.06
C GLY A 549 28.24 8.04 -1.59
N LYS A 550 27.43 8.80 -0.84
CA LYS A 550 27.65 9.02 0.60
C LYS A 550 27.44 7.75 1.42
N ILE A 551 26.40 6.97 1.13
CA ILE A 551 26.13 5.68 1.80
C ILE A 551 27.32 4.74 1.59
N ARG A 552 27.81 4.64 0.35
CA ARG A 552 28.99 3.84 0.02
C ARG A 552 30.24 4.32 0.76
N TYR A 553 30.49 5.63 0.78
CA TYR A 553 31.64 6.18 1.50
C TYR A 553 31.59 5.88 3.00
N VAL A 554 30.41 5.98 3.63
CA VAL A 554 30.21 5.64 5.04
C VAL A 554 30.36 4.14 5.28
N GLN A 555 29.84 3.30 4.38
CA GLN A 555 30.02 1.85 4.43
C GLN A 555 31.50 1.47 4.32
N ASP A 556 32.24 2.02 3.34
CA ASP A 556 33.68 1.77 3.16
C ASP A 556 34.49 2.25 4.37
N TYR A 557 34.16 3.43 4.94
CA TYR A 557 34.81 3.96 6.16
C TYR A 557 34.49 3.12 7.41
N SER A 558 33.27 2.60 7.51
CA SER A 558 32.87 1.69 8.59
C SER A 558 33.57 0.33 8.49
N LEU A 559 33.81 -0.14 7.26
CA LEU A 559 34.58 -1.35 6.96
C LEU A 559 36.06 -1.15 7.35
N GLU A 560 36.64 0.00 7.03
CA GLU A 560 38.02 0.34 7.38
C GLU A 560 38.24 0.39 8.90
N LYS A 561 37.25 0.87 9.66
CA LYS A 561 37.27 0.87 11.14
C LYS A 561 37.15 -0.54 11.75
N LEU A 562 36.53 -1.48 11.05
CA LEU A 562 36.37 -2.88 11.48
C LEU A 562 37.61 -3.75 11.23
N VAL A 563 38.53 -3.34 10.36
CA VAL A 563 39.78 -4.11 10.06
C VAL A 563 40.76 -4.13 11.25
N SER A 564 40.59 -3.28 12.27
CA SER A 564 41.43 -3.31 13.49
C SER A 564 40.99 -4.32 14.57
N ARG A 565 39.94 -5.12 14.35
CA ARG A 565 39.43 -6.08 15.35
C ARG A 565 38.98 -7.42 14.76
N GLY A 566 39.90 -8.19 14.17
CA GLY A 566 39.80 -9.66 13.99
C GLY A 566 38.65 -10.19 13.11
N PRO A 567 38.76 -11.41 12.55
CA PRO A 567 37.78 -11.89 11.58
C PRO A 567 36.57 -12.49 12.29
N LYS A 568 35.52 -11.69 12.52
CA LYS A 568 34.16 -12.22 12.70
C LYS A 568 33.42 -12.05 11.38
N LYS A 569 32.97 -13.18 10.83
CA LYS A 569 32.08 -13.25 9.66
C LYS A 569 30.95 -12.24 9.85
N CYS A 570 30.92 -11.23 8.98
CA CYS A 570 29.80 -10.33 8.87
C CYS A 570 28.60 -11.15 8.41
N ALA A 571 27.51 -11.11 9.17
CA ALA A 571 26.23 -11.62 8.71
C ALA A 571 25.87 -10.86 7.43
N GLU A 572 25.60 -11.58 6.35
CA GLU A 572 24.87 -11.01 5.22
C GLU A 572 23.53 -10.50 5.76
N ASP A 573 23.30 -9.20 5.68
CA ASP A 573 21.98 -8.60 5.95
C ASP A 573 20.99 -9.12 4.90
N ILE A 574 20.19 -10.11 5.32
CA ILE A 574 19.11 -10.76 4.55
C ILE A 574 17.88 -9.84 4.39
N GLU A 575 18.08 -8.51 4.34
CA GLU A 575 16.99 -7.52 4.19
C GLU A 575 17.02 -6.78 2.83
N SER A 576 18.03 -7.03 1.99
CA SER A 576 18.22 -6.28 0.73
C SER A 576 17.38 -6.73 -0.48
N GLY A 577 16.48 -7.70 -0.31
CA GLY A 577 15.76 -8.35 -1.42
C GLY A 577 14.86 -7.43 -2.28
N PHE A 578 14.42 -6.28 -1.77
CA PHE A 578 13.59 -5.32 -2.51
C PHE A 578 14.27 -3.95 -2.74
N SER A 579 15.24 -3.56 -1.90
CA SER A 579 16.07 -2.37 -2.11
C SER A 579 17.07 -2.56 -3.25
N SER A 580 17.49 -3.81 -3.51
CA SER A 580 18.49 -4.17 -4.52
C SER A 580 18.19 -3.64 -5.92
N ASP A 581 16.93 -3.58 -6.38
CA ASP A 581 16.63 -3.12 -7.75
C ASP A 581 16.76 -1.60 -7.92
N VAL A 582 16.34 -0.83 -6.91
CA VAL A 582 16.47 0.63 -6.92
C VAL A 582 17.92 1.01 -6.65
N GLU A 583 18.54 0.36 -5.67
CA GLU A 583 19.93 0.53 -5.31
C GLU A 583 20.86 0.10 -6.45
N SER A 584 20.60 -1.00 -7.15
CA SER A 584 21.40 -1.44 -8.32
C SER A 584 21.28 -0.46 -9.49
N LYS A 585 20.13 0.17 -9.69
CA LYS A 585 19.94 1.21 -10.71
C LYS A 585 20.81 2.44 -10.40
N TYR A 586 20.79 2.93 -9.17
CA TYR A 586 21.61 4.09 -8.77
C TYR A 586 23.10 3.72 -8.61
N LYS A 587 23.40 2.50 -8.18
CA LYS A 587 24.75 1.90 -8.18
C LYS A 587 25.34 1.89 -9.57
N LYS A 588 24.60 1.40 -10.56
CA LYS A 588 25.05 1.37 -11.96
C LYS A 588 25.28 2.77 -12.49
N ILE A 589 24.37 3.70 -12.24
CA ILE A 589 24.53 5.11 -12.64
C ILE A 589 25.77 5.74 -11.99
N TYR A 590 26.00 5.47 -10.70
CA TYR A 590 27.16 5.95 -9.96
C TYR A 590 28.47 5.34 -10.47
N GLU A 591 28.53 4.02 -10.67
CA GLU A 591 29.70 3.31 -11.19
C GLU A 591 30.03 3.72 -12.63
N ASP A 592 29.02 3.95 -13.47
CA ASP A 592 29.18 4.47 -14.83
C ASP A 592 29.74 5.90 -14.85
N ASP A 593 29.40 6.72 -13.83
CA ASP A 593 29.87 8.11 -13.71
C ASP A 593 31.29 8.21 -13.12
N ILE A 594 31.65 7.30 -12.20
CA ILE A 594 32.98 7.24 -11.57
C ILE A 594 34.01 6.52 -12.42
N ASN A 595 33.61 5.62 -13.31
CA ASN A 595 34.54 4.85 -14.13
C ASN A 595 35.12 5.71 -15.26
N PRO A 596 36.41 6.08 -15.22
CA PRO A 596 37.02 6.96 -16.22
C PRO A 596 37.02 6.33 -17.62
N PHE A 597 37.02 4.99 -17.73
CA PHE A 597 36.94 4.28 -19.01
C PHE A 597 35.52 4.21 -19.56
N ALA A 598 34.49 4.22 -18.71
CA ALA A 598 33.09 4.30 -19.14
C ALA A 598 32.77 5.70 -19.69
N ALA A 599 33.20 6.75 -18.98
CA ALA A 599 33.12 8.13 -19.42
C ALA A 599 33.90 8.36 -20.73
N PHE A 600 35.13 7.82 -20.83
CA PHE A 600 35.94 7.89 -22.04
C PHE A 600 35.31 7.14 -23.21
N SER A 601 34.85 5.89 -23.03
CA SER A 601 34.22 5.11 -24.11
C SER A 601 32.87 5.69 -24.56
N LYS A 602 32.14 6.37 -23.67
CA LYS A 602 30.93 7.13 -24.01
C LYS A 602 31.28 8.36 -24.84
N LYS A 603 32.29 9.12 -24.42
CA LYS A 603 32.79 10.29 -25.15
C LYS A 603 33.35 9.92 -26.52
N GLU A 604 34.07 8.79 -26.62
CA GLU A 604 34.57 8.26 -27.90
C GLU A 604 33.41 7.84 -28.82
N ARG A 605 32.41 7.11 -28.30
CA ARG A 605 31.21 6.74 -29.08
C ARG A 605 30.43 7.96 -29.56
N ASP A 606 30.30 8.99 -28.73
CA ASP A 606 29.61 10.24 -29.08
C ASP A 606 30.40 11.04 -30.11
N GLN A 607 31.73 11.01 -30.04
CA GLN A 607 32.60 11.64 -31.03
C GLN A 607 32.54 10.91 -32.38
N ARG A 608 32.61 9.57 -32.37
CA ARG A 608 32.39 8.75 -33.58
C ARG A 608 30.99 8.97 -34.15
N TYR A 609 29.97 9.11 -33.29
CA TYR A 609 28.60 9.39 -33.75
C TYR A 609 28.49 10.79 -34.37
N LYS A 610 29.20 11.79 -33.86
CA LYS A 610 29.26 13.13 -34.47
C LYS A 610 29.98 13.12 -35.81
N GLU A 611 31.05 12.33 -35.94
CA GLU A 611 31.84 12.12 -37.16
C GLU A 611 31.08 11.34 -38.26
N LEU A 612 29.99 10.64 -37.95
CA LEU A 612 29.15 9.99 -38.96
C LEU A 612 28.41 11.01 -39.84
N GLY A 613 28.40 10.76 -41.15
CA GLY A 613 27.62 11.52 -42.11
C GLY A 613 26.11 11.39 -41.86
N LEU A 614 25.31 12.33 -42.38
CA LEU A 614 23.85 12.35 -42.19
C LEU A 614 23.18 11.04 -42.64
N ARG A 615 23.68 10.40 -43.70
CA ARG A 615 23.17 9.11 -44.21
C ARG A 615 23.47 7.97 -43.24
N ASP A 616 24.69 7.92 -42.70
CA ASP A 616 25.10 6.89 -41.75
C ASP A 616 24.37 7.05 -40.40
N LYS A 617 24.06 8.29 -39.99
CA LYS A 617 23.25 8.56 -38.78
C LYS A 617 21.83 8.02 -38.93
N ILE A 618 21.20 8.20 -40.09
CA ILE A 618 19.87 7.67 -40.37
C ILE A 618 19.91 6.13 -40.38
N THR A 619 20.87 5.53 -41.07
CA THR A 619 21.05 4.07 -41.10
C THR A 619 21.32 3.48 -39.72
N LEU A 620 22.16 4.11 -38.91
CA LEU A 620 22.44 3.67 -37.53
C LEU A 620 21.21 3.83 -36.62
N SER A 621 20.44 4.89 -36.78
CA SER A 621 19.20 5.11 -36.02
C SER A 621 18.12 4.09 -36.39
N SER A 622 17.94 3.82 -37.68
CA SER A 622 17.01 2.82 -38.20
C SER A 622 17.45 1.41 -37.80
N GLY A 623 18.74 1.10 -37.91
CA GLY A 623 19.33 -0.16 -37.45
C GLY A 623 19.15 -0.37 -35.94
N ARG A 624 19.41 0.64 -35.11
CA ARG A 624 19.16 0.55 -33.65
C ARG A 624 17.68 0.39 -33.32
N PHE A 625 16.79 1.06 -34.05
CA PHE A 625 15.35 0.92 -33.86
C PHE A 625 14.87 -0.50 -34.20
N LEU A 626 15.34 -1.04 -35.32
CA LEU A 626 15.00 -2.39 -35.77
C LEU A 626 15.59 -3.47 -34.86
N LEU A 627 16.83 -3.32 -34.38
CA LEU A 627 17.48 -4.32 -33.52
C LEU A 627 17.09 -4.18 -32.04
N GLY A 628 16.79 -2.98 -31.57
CA GLY A 628 16.51 -2.69 -30.16
C GLY A 628 15.13 -3.13 -29.70
N ASN A 629 14.14 -3.18 -30.59
CA ASN A 629 12.78 -3.56 -30.25
C ASN A 629 12.47 -5.01 -30.67
N LYS A 630 12.05 -5.86 -29.72
CA LYS A 630 11.67 -7.25 -30.00
C LYS A 630 10.56 -7.37 -31.06
N TYR A 631 9.60 -6.45 -31.05
CA TYR A 631 8.49 -6.43 -32.01
C TYR A 631 8.94 -6.01 -33.41
N ALA A 632 9.87 -5.05 -33.52
CA ALA A 632 10.41 -4.63 -34.81
C ALA A 632 11.22 -5.75 -35.48
N ARG A 633 12.00 -6.52 -34.70
CA ARG A 633 12.72 -7.71 -35.21
C ARG A 633 11.76 -8.76 -35.75
N THR A 634 10.71 -9.08 -35.01
CA THR A 634 9.67 -10.04 -35.44
C THR A 634 8.93 -9.55 -36.68
N PHE A 635 8.60 -8.25 -36.75
CA PHE A 635 7.96 -7.64 -37.91
C PHE A 635 8.83 -7.73 -39.17
N VAL A 636 10.11 -7.37 -39.10
CA VAL A 636 11.03 -7.45 -40.25
C VAL A 636 11.25 -8.90 -40.71
N PHE A 637 11.31 -9.85 -39.77
CA PHE A 637 11.41 -11.27 -40.10
C PHE A 637 10.20 -11.77 -40.89
N PHE A 638 8.99 -11.51 -40.41
CA PHE A 638 7.76 -11.89 -41.13
C PHE A 638 7.55 -11.09 -42.42
N TYR A 639 7.96 -9.82 -42.44
CA TYR A 639 7.93 -8.99 -43.64
C TYR A 639 8.86 -9.54 -44.73
N SER A 640 10.08 -9.97 -44.36
CA SER A 640 11.00 -10.63 -45.28
C SER A 640 10.41 -11.93 -45.82
N ILE A 641 9.86 -12.79 -44.95
CA ILE A 641 9.21 -14.04 -45.37
C ILE A 641 8.02 -13.76 -46.30
N GLY A 642 7.18 -12.78 -45.96
CA GLY A 642 6.04 -12.38 -46.79
C GLY A 642 6.46 -11.85 -48.15
N LEU A 643 7.55 -11.07 -48.21
CA LEU A 643 8.10 -10.57 -49.46
C LEU A 643 8.69 -11.71 -50.31
N HIS A 644 9.38 -12.68 -49.70
CA HIS A 644 9.87 -13.87 -50.41
C HIS A 644 8.71 -14.73 -50.94
N LEU A 645 7.65 -14.92 -50.15
CA LEU A 645 6.43 -15.62 -50.59
C LEU A 645 5.74 -14.87 -51.74
N LEU A 646 5.67 -13.54 -51.68
CA LEU A 646 5.08 -12.72 -52.73
C LEU A 646 5.90 -12.82 -54.03
N VAL A 647 7.22 -12.69 -53.95
CA VAL A 647 8.11 -12.86 -55.11
C VAL A 647 7.98 -14.27 -55.68
N PHE A 648 7.98 -15.30 -54.83
CA PHE A 648 7.79 -16.69 -55.25
C PHE A 648 6.43 -16.90 -55.90
N THR A 649 5.36 -16.29 -55.37
CA THR A 649 4.01 -16.36 -55.94
C THR A 649 3.94 -15.61 -57.28
N CYS A 650 4.59 -14.46 -57.42
CA CYS A 650 4.70 -13.74 -58.68
C CYS A 650 5.47 -14.55 -59.72
N LEU A 651 6.61 -15.14 -59.36
CA LEU A 651 7.39 -16.00 -60.26
C LEU A 651 6.63 -17.27 -60.62
N TYR A 652 5.93 -17.87 -59.67
CA TYR A 652 5.07 -19.03 -59.91
C TYR A 652 3.90 -18.69 -60.83
N ARG A 653 3.23 -17.55 -60.63
CA ARG A 653 2.17 -17.06 -61.50
C ARG A 653 2.71 -16.76 -62.91
N MET A 654 3.83 -16.08 -63.03
CA MET A 654 4.49 -15.80 -64.31
C MET A 654 4.88 -17.09 -65.03
N SER A 655 5.43 -18.07 -64.30
CA SER A 655 5.76 -19.40 -64.82
C SER A 655 4.52 -20.18 -65.25
N SER A 656 3.43 -20.14 -64.46
CA SER A 656 2.17 -20.79 -64.80
C SER A 656 1.50 -20.15 -66.03
N LEU A 657 1.60 -18.83 -66.17
CA LEU A 657 1.12 -18.09 -67.35
C LEU A 657 1.97 -18.43 -68.58
N SER A 658 3.29 -18.50 -68.46
CA SER A 658 4.16 -18.97 -69.55
C SER A 658 3.90 -20.43 -69.93
N TYR A 659 3.55 -21.30 -68.96
CA TYR A 659 3.20 -22.69 -69.23
C TYR A 659 1.84 -22.79 -69.94
N LEU A 660 0.86 -21.97 -69.55
CA LEU A 660 -0.44 -21.87 -70.22
C LEU A 660 -0.31 -21.30 -71.64
N SER A 661 0.53 -20.29 -71.85
CA SER A 661 0.78 -19.75 -73.20
C SER A 661 1.52 -20.75 -74.10
N THR A 662 2.42 -21.56 -73.55
CA THR A 662 3.11 -22.62 -74.32
C THR A 662 2.16 -23.77 -74.68
N THR A 663 1.22 -24.14 -73.80
CA THR A 663 0.22 -25.19 -74.08
C THR A 663 -0.85 -24.72 -75.06
N HIS A 664 -1.34 -23.48 -74.94
CA HIS A 664 -2.28 -22.91 -75.92
C HIS A 664 -1.65 -22.75 -77.32
N GLY A 665 -0.35 -22.41 -77.39
CA GLY A 665 0.39 -22.37 -78.65
C GLY A 665 0.66 -23.75 -79.26
N HIS A 666 0.77 -24.81 -78.44
CA HIS A 666 0.91 -26.17 -78.95
C HIS A 666 -0.42 -26.73 -79.47
N ASP A 667 -1.54 -26.39 -78.83
CA ASP A 667 -2.88 -26.81 -79.28
C ASP A 667 -3.34 -26.07 -80.54
N GLU A 668 -3.00 -24.78 -80.72
CA GLU A 668 -3.24 -24.06 -81.99
C GLU A 668 -2.40 -24.62 -83.14
N VAL A 669 -1.13 -24.98 -82.92
CA VAL A 669 -0.27 -25.58 -83.96
C VAL A 669 -0.74 -26.99 -84.36
N ILE A 670 -1.28 -27.77 -83.41
CA ILE A 670 -1.85 -29.10 -83.72
C ILE A 670 -3.18 -28.97 -84.48
N LEU A 671 -4.03 -27.99 -84.13
CA LEU A 671 -5.29 -27.74 -84.83
C LEU A 671 -5.07 -27.18 -86.25
N ASP A 672 -4.04 -26.35 -86.46
CA ASP A 672 -3.72 -25.80 -87.78
C ASP A 672 -3.03 -26.84 -88.69
N ALA A 673 -2.20 -27.73 -88.13
CA ALA A 673 -1.65 -28.88 -88.87
C ALA A 673 -2.73 -29.92 -89.27
N GLY A 674 -3.77 -30.09 -88.46
CA GLY A 674 -4.94 -30.92 -88.79
C GLY A 674 -5.79 -30.35 -89.93
N ASN A 675 -5.96 -29.02 -89.97
CA ASN A 675 -6.74 -28.36 -91.03
C ASN A 675 -5.98 -28.28 -92.36
N HIS A 676 -4.65 -28.11 -92.35
CA HIS A 676 -3.84 -28.12 -93.57
C HIS A 676 -3.70 -29.50 -94.22
N THR A 677 -3.83 -30.59 -93.46
CA THR A 677 -3.85 -31.96 -94.01
C THR A 677 -5.20 -32.34 -94.62
N LEU A 678 -6.32 -31.83 -94.09
CA LEU A 678 -7.65 -32.03 -94.67
C LEU A 678 -7.91 -31.16 -95.92
N SER A 679 -7.30 -29.98 -96.02
CA SER A 679 -7.43 -29.12 -97.21
C SER A 679 -6.69 -29.65 -98.45
N ASN A 680 -5.65 -30.48 -98.29
CA ASN A 680 -4.91 -31.06 -99.41
C ASN A 680 -5.44 -32.42 -99.88
N ALA A 681 -6.45 -33.00 -99.20
CA ALA A 681 -7.08 -34.27 -99.60
C ALA A 681 -8.33 -34.09 -100.48
N PHE A 682 -8.76 -32.85 -100.76
CA PHE A 682 -9.91 -32.52 -101.62
C PHE A 682 -9.54 -31.69 -102.87
N SER A 683 -8.28 -31.77 -103.30
CA SER A 683 -7.85 -31.37 -104.64
C SER A 683 -7.09 -32.51 -105.34
N ASN A 684 -7.80 -33.63 -105.52
CA ASN A 684 -7.83 -34.47 -106.73
C ASN A 684 -8.78 -35.65 -106.53
#